data_AF-A0AAN8W280-F1
#
_entry.id   AF-A0AAN8W280-F1
#
_cell.length_a   1.000
_cell.length_b   1.000
_cell.length_c   1.000
_cell.angle_alpha   90.00
_cell.angle_beta   90.00
_cell.angle_gamma   90.00
#
_symmetry.space_group_name_H-M   'P 1'
#
loop_
_entity.id
_entity.type
_entity.pdbx_description
1 polymer ?
#
loop_
_entity_poly.entity_id
_entity_poly.type
_entity_poly.pdbx_seq_one_letter_code
_entity_poly.pdbx_strand_id
1 'polypeptide(L)'
;MARNEWINGYLEAILDAGSKLRVVEDGGGGGGDTKSSLEKKIKTLSSSNSMIIRRWYEEMKHQVSTRPHQQQPDKAAEKLFSATKYFVEEVVNSFDESDLHRTWIKAIATRNSRERSNRLENMCWRIWHLARKKKQIAWDDAQKLVNRRMEREQGRNDAADDLSELSEGEKEKGDGNQPESQKENISRISSDVHIWSDDSSRRLYIVLISIHGLLRGENMELGRDSDTGGQVKYVVELARALANMEGVYRVDLLTRQITCPEVDSSYGEPIEMLSCPSDGCGSSGAYIVRIPCGPRHRYIAKELLWPYIPEFVDGALSHIVNMARALGEQAEGGQPTWPYVIHGHYADAGEVAAQLSGALNVPMVLTGHSLGRNKFEQLLKQGRLSREDINATYKIMRRIEAEELGLDAAEMVVTSTRQEIDEQWGLYDGFDVKLERKLRVRRQRGVSCLGRYMPRMVIPPGMDFSYVTTQDLVEGDGDLKSLLGSDKTQAKRLIPPIWSEIMRFFTNPHKPTILALSRPDPKKNVTTLLKAFGECRPLRELANLTLILGNRDDIEEMSNSSSVVLTTVLKLIDKYDLYGQVAYPKHHKQSEVPDIYRLAAKTKGVFINPALVEPFGLTLVEAAAYGLPVVATKNGGPVDIQKALNNGLLIDPHDQKTIADALLKLVADKNLWFECRKNGLKNIHRFSWPEHCRNYLSHVEHSRNHHPTTRLSMPAPEEPMSESLRDVEDLSIKFSIDGDFKLNGEVDASTRQKQLIEAFTRIAAPNGNSKRTYCPGRRQKLYVIAADCYSSTGKCNDNFWTVVRSVMKAATLSSSSGQVGFVLSTGLSLLETIEDLKCQQIGTEDFDALICSSGSTLCYPWRDLGADLDYEKHVEYRWPGDNIQPMVIRLAKSEGEADDVVENPRASDPRCYSYTVKQEAKMLKVDELRQKLRMRGFRCNLVYTHAASRLNVLPLFVSRAQALRYLSINWGIELSNVVVFVGERGDTDYEDLLVGLHKTLILKGIIEYGSEKLLRSEESFRREDVVPDSPNIAYVQNAYEAHILAALEALENK
;
A
#
# COMPACT_ATOMS: atom_id res chain seq x y z
N MET A 1 20.09 7.84 14.05
CA MET A 1 21.27 7.64 14.90
C MET A 1 22.25 8.77 14.64
N ALA A 2 22.27 9.77 15.54
CA ALA A 2 23.29 10.80 15.73
C ALA A 2 22.73 11.68 16.86
N ARG A 3 23.57 12.16 17.79
CA ARG A 3 23.24 12.79 19.09
C ARG A 3 23.06 11.82 20.26
N ASN A 4 24.17 11.19 20.67
CA ASN A 4 24.42 10.85 22.07
C ASN A 4 25.93 10.61 22.31
N GLU A 5 26.79 11.44 21.70
CA GLU A 5 28.25 11.44 21.99
C GLU A 5 28.54 11.74 23.47
N TRP A 6 27.61 12.41 24.16
CA TRP A 6 27.76 12.76 25.57
C TRP A 6 27.66 11.56 26.53
N ILE A 7 26.89 10.51 26.18
CA ILE A 7 26.75 9.32 27.05
C ILE A 7 28.00 8.45 26.99
N ASN A 8 28.59 8.28 25.80
CA ASN A 8 29.81 7.49 25.63
C ASN A 8 31.03 8.20 26.27
N GLY A 9 31.17 9.51 26.08
CA GLY A 9 32.22 10.29 26.75
C GLY A 9 32.07 10.31 28.29
N TYR A 10 30.84 10.19 28.81
CA TYR A 10 30.62 10.09 30.26
C TYR A 10 30.92 8.71 30.84
N LEU A 11 30.62 7.65 30.10
CA LEU A 11 30.95 6.28 30.51
C LEU A 11 32.46 6.05 30.51
N GLU A 12 33.19 6.61 29.54
CA GLU A 12 34.66 6.60 29.53
C GLU A 12 35.25 7.39 30.71
N ALA A 13 34.70 8.57 31.04
CA ALA A 13 35.15 9.35 32.19
C ALA A 13 34.89 8.66 33.54
N ILE A 14 33.81 7.87 33.66
CA ILE A 14 33.48 7.09 34.86
C ILE A 14 34.42 5.88 34.99
N LEU A 15 34.77 5.24 33.87
CA LEU A 15 35.74 4.14 33.84
C LEU A 15 37.16 4.64 34.17
N ASP A 16 37.55 5.83 33.72
CA ASP A 16 38.84 6.45 34.03
C ASP A 16 38.92 6.99 35.48
N ALA A 17 37.79 7.34 36.09
CA ALA A 17 37.74 7.67 37.52
C ALA A 17 37.83 6.41 38.41
N GLY A 18 37.31 5.27 37.94
CA GLY A 18 37.38 4.00 38.65
C GLY A 18 38.79 3.37 38.67
N SER A 19 39.61 3.63 37.66
CA SER A 19 41.00 3.15 37.60
C SER A 19 41.92 3.90 38.58
N LYS A 20 41.69 5.19 38.81
CA LYS A 20 42.48 6.03 39.73
C LYS A 20 42.27 5.73 41.22
N LEU A 21 41.12 5.15 41.59
CA LEU A 21 40.80 4.77 42.98
C LEU A 21 41.48 3.46 43.44
N ARG A 22 42.04 2.65 42.52
CA ARG A 22 42.75 1.39 42.87
C ARG A 22 44.21 1.58 43.28
N VAL A 23 44.75 2.80 43.25
CA VAL A 23 46.18 3.06 43.51
C VAL A 23 46.47 3.49 44.96
N VAL A 24 45.44 3.68 45.80
CA VAL A 24 45.61 4.26 47.16
C VAL A 24 45.46 3.23 48.31
N GLU A 25 45.16 1.96 48.02
CA GLU A 25 44.96 0.90 49.05
C GLU A 25 46.19 0.02 49.35
N ASP A 26 47.42 0.49 49.09
CA ASP A 26 48.64 -0.14 49.62
C ASP A 26 49.53 0.91 50.32
N GLY A 27 49.47 0.93 51.65
CA GLY A 27 50.32 1.77 52.51
C GLY A 27 49.72 2.03 53.90
N GLY A 28 49.98 1.12 54.84
CA GLY A 28 49.38 1.14 56.18
C GLY A 28 50.01 2.07 57.23
N GLY A 29 49.29 2.20 58.36
CA GLY A 29 49.88 2.28 59.70
C GLY A 29 49.65 3.55 60.52
N GLY A 30 48.93 3.42 61.65
CA GLY A 30 49.34 4.04 62.92
C GLY A 30 48.34 4.93 63.70
N GLY A 31 47.89 4.43 64.87
CA GLY A 31 47.47 5.18 66.08
C GLY A 31 46.08 5.86 66.03
N GLY A 32 45.22 5.91 67.06
CA GLY A 32 45.34 5.69 68.50
C GLY A 32 44.41 6.70 69.20
N ASP A 33 43.49 6.20 70.03
CA ASP A 33 42.68 6.88 71.06
C ASP A 33 41.77 8.08 70.74
N THR A 34 40.45 7.89 70.87
CA THR A 34 39.47 8.86 71.45
C THR A 34 38.07 8.19 71.54
N LYS A 35 37.89 7.23 72.44
CA LYS A 35 36.63 6.46 72.57
C LYS A 35 35.79 6.73 73.83
N SER A 36 36.06 7.79 74.62
CA SER A 36 35.33 8.02 75.89
C SER A 36 34.47 9.27 75.99
N SER A 37 34.25 10.02 74.89
CA SER A 37 33.46 11.27 74.94
C SER A 37 32.05 11.17 74.34
N LEU A 38 31.75 10.15 73.52
CA LEU A 38 30.48 10.09 72.76
C LEU A 38 29.33 9.40 73.50
N GLU A 39 29.61 8.56 74.50
CA GLU A 39 28.58 7.79 75.24
C GLU A 39 27.73 8.66 76.18
N LYS A 40 28.09 9.92 76.41
CA LYS A 40 27.33 10.83 77.29
C LYS A 40 26.30 11.73 76.58
N LYS A 41 26.20 11.70 75.24
CA LYS A 41 25.23 12.54 74.50
C LYS A 41 24.01 11.81 73.94
N ILE A 42 23.91 10.48 74.09
CA ILE A 42 22.77 9.67 73.60
C ILE A 42 21.78 9.36 74.73
N LYS A 43 21.38 10.36 75.53
CA LYS A 43 20.37 10.16 76.59
C LYS A 43 19.23 11.18 76.62
N THR A 44 19.13 12.04 75.62
CA THR A 44 18.05 13.02 75.56
C THR A 44 17.66 13.23 74.11
N LEU A 45 16.62 12.52 73.65
CA LEU A 45 15.57 12.96 72.71
C LEU A 45 14.84 11.73 72.13
N SER A 46 13.79 11.32 72.84
CA SER A 46 12.78 10.37 72.39
C SER A 46 11.40 10.92 72.79
N SER A 47 10.65 11.43 71.81
CA SER A 47 9.18 11.66 71.79
C SER A 47 8.89 12.48 70.52
N SER A 48 8.04 12.16 69.55
CA SER A 48 6.76 11.45 69.54
C SER A 48 6.43 11.01 68.10
N ASN A 49 5.39 10.15 67.97
CA ASN A 49 4.73 9.59 66.77
C ASN A 49 5.05 8.13 66.45
N SER A 50 4.53 7.23 67.28
CA SER A 50 4.52 5.77 67.13
C SER A 50 3.14 5.21 67.47
N MET A 51 2.22 5.19 66.52
CA MET A 51 1.04 4.31 66.58
C MET A 51 0.70 3.66 65.23
N ILE A 52 0.87 4.36 64.11
CA ILE A 52 0.61 3.79 62.76
C ILE A 52 1.70 2.77 62.36
N ILE A 53 2.95 3.03 62.72
CA ILE A 53 4.10 2.15 62.42
C ILE A 53 4.05 0.84 63.21
N ARG A 54 3.52 0.84 64.45
CA ARG A 54 3.39 -0.37 65.26
C ARG A 54 2.31 -1.32 64.74
N ARG A 55 1.20 -0.78 64.21
CA ARG A 55 0.11 -1.59 63.66
C ARG A 55 0.52 -2.31 62.37
N TRP A 56 1.31 -1.63 61.53
CA TRP A 56 1.86 -2.20 60.28
C TRP A 56 2.94 -3.27 60.53
N TYR A 57 3.74 -3.12 61.61
CA TYR A 57 4.80 -4.08 61.96
C TYR A 57 4.26 -5.40 62.55
N GLU A 58 3.11 -5.37 63.23
CA GLU A 58 2.45 -6.56 63.77
C GLU A 58 1.75 -7.39 62.66
N GLU A 59 1.14 -6.74 61.66
CA GLU A 59 0.51 -7.42 60.51
C GLU A 59 1.53 -8.14 59.62
N MET A 60 2.72 -7.55 59.41
CA MET A 60 3.80 -8.21 58.65
C MET A 60 4.39 -9.44 59.35
N LYS A 61 4.31 -9.51 60.69
CA LYS A 61 4.86 -10.65 61.46
C LYS A 61 3.99 -11.90 61.32
N HIS A 62 2.70 -11.75 61.03
CA HIS A 62 1.78 -12.88 60.90
C HIS A 62 1.84 -13.60 59.54
N GLN A 63 2.42 -12.98 58.50
CA GLN A 63 2.47 -13.55 57.15
C GLN A 63 3.79 -14.26 56.78
N VAL A 64 4.80 -14.28 57.66
CA VAL A 64 6.14 -14.86 57.35
C VAL A 64 6.48 -16.04 58.26
N SER A 65 5.51 -16.91 58.56
CA SER A 65 5.76 -18.14 59.33
C SER A 65 5.25 -19.39 58.63
N THR A 66 5.77 -19.69 57.43
CA THR A 66 5.76 -21.06 56.87
C THR A 66 6.81 -21.22 55.76
N ARG A 67 8.10 -21.42 56.09
CA ARG A 67 9.07 -22.22 55.31
C ARG A 67 10.19 -22.72 56.24
N PRO A 68 10.59 -24.01 56.20
CA PRO A 68 11.59 -24.55 57.11
C PRO A 68 13.04 -24.40 56.61
N HIS A 69 13.93 -24.20 57.59
CA HIS A 69 15.38 -24.43 57.68
C HIS A 69 16.25 -24.59 56.42
N GLN A 70 17.30 -23.76 56.30
CA GLN A 70 18.68 -24.17 56.63
C GLN A 70 19.71 -23.01 56.60
N GLN A 71 20.65 -23.08 57.55
CA GLN A 71 22.01 -22.49 57.63
C GLN A 71 22.20 -21.06 58.20
N GLN A 72 23.25 -21.00 59.05
CA GLN A 72 23.64 -19.96 60.01
C GLN A 72 24.11 -18.63 59.39
N PRO A 73 24.07 -17.49 60.11
CA PRO A 73 24.60 -16.23 59.62
C PRO A 73 26.07 -16.07 60.02
N ASP A 74 26.96 -16.11 59.03
CA ASP A 74 28.32 -15.58 59.18
C ASP A 74 28.29 -14.04 59.15
N LYS A 75 29.05 -13.45 60.07
CA LYS A 75 29.24 -11.99 60.23
C LYS A 75 29.84 -11.39 58.95
N ALA A 76 29.01 -10.76 58.12
CA ALA A 76 29.48 -9.86 57.07
C ALA A 76 29.52 -8.42 57.61
N ALA A 77 30.71 -7.81 57.52
CA ALA A 77 30.96 -6.40 57.77
C ALA A 77 29.91 -5.50 57.08
N GLU A 78 29.49 -4.43 57.75
CA GLU A 78 28.71 -3.34 57.17
C GLU A 78 29.44 -2.79 55.94
N LYS A 79 29.11 -3.32 54.75
CA LYS A 79 29.52 -2.72 53.49
C LYS A 79 28.83 -1.37 53.39
N LEU A 80 29.60 -0.29 53.51
CA LEU A 80 29.15 1.06 53.18
C LEU A 80 28.44 1.02 51.82
N PHE A 81 27.16 1.36 51.81
CA PHE A 81 26.34 1.38 50.61
C PHE A 81 26.87 2.46 49.65
N SER A 82 27.51 2.03 48.56
CA SER A 82 27.86 2.91 47.45
C SER A 82 26.69 2.96 46.48
N ALA A 83 25.98 4.10 46.46
CA ALA A 83 24.83 4.31 45.59
C ALA A 83 25.17 4.13 44.10
N THR A 84 26.40 4.50 43.70
CA THR A 84 26.90 4.32 42.32
C THR A 84 27.10 2.86 41.97
N LYS A 85 27.66 2.06 42.89
CA LYS A 85 27.89 0.62 42.66
C LYS A 85 26.58 -0.15 42.59
N TYR A 86 25.64 0.14 43.49
CA TYR A 86 24.28 -0.43 43.46
C TYR A 86 23.53 -0.06 42.17
N PHE A 87 23.65 1.20 41.72
CA PHE A 87 23.02 1.65 40.48
C PHE A 87 23.54 0.90 39.24
N VAL A 88 24.85 0.64 39.15
CA VAL A 88 25.44 -0.07 38.01
C VAL A 88 25.17 -1.58 38.07
N GLU A 89 25.35 -2.20 39.24
CA GLU A 89 25.27 -3.66 39.37
C GLU A 89 23.84 -4.18 39.39
N GLU A 90 22.93 -3.49 40.08
CA GLU A 90 21.54 -3.94 40.24
C GLU A 90 20.62 -3.22 39.25
N VAL A 91 20.63 -1.88 39.21
CA VAL A 91 19.60 -1.13 38.46
C VAL A 91 19.76 -1.19 36.94
N VAL A 92 20.99 -1.10 36.43
CA VAL A 92 21.25 -1.22 34.97
C VAL A 92 21.07 -2.66 34.48
N ASN A 93 21.37 -3.66 35.31
CA ASN A 93 21.29 -5.07 34.92
C ASN A 93 19.91 -5.72 35.13
N SER A 94 19.13 -5.29 36.14
CA SER A 94 17.83 -5.91 36.49
C SER A 94 16.60 -5.11 36.02
N PHE A 95 16.76 -3.83 35.65
CA PHE A 95 15.73 -2.97 35.02
C PHE A 95 14.32 -3.01 35.65
N ASP A 96 14.21 -3.04 36.99
CA ASP A 96 12.93 -2.93 37.73
C ASP A 96 12.63 -1.46 38.14
N GLU A 97 11.41 -0.99 37.82
CA GLU A 97 10.88 0.34 38.17
C GLU A 97 10.88 0.59 39.69
N SER A 98 10.57 -0.45 40.45
CA SER A 98 10.51 -0.40 41.92
C SER A 98 11.89 -0.15 42.51
N ASP A 99 12.93 -0.73 41.90
CA ASP A 99 14.31 -0.61 42.35
C ASP A 99 14.92 0.73 41.93
N LEU A 100 14.58 1.25 40.74
CA LEU A 100 14.91 2.63 40.33
C LEU A 100 14.34 3.66 41.31
N HIS A 101 13.07 3.52 41.68
CA HIS A 101 12.41 4.42 42.62
C HIS A 101 13.00 4.31 44.04
N ARG A 102 13.25 3.08 44.52
CA ARG A 102 13.93 2.85 45.80
C ARG A 102 15.34 3.43 45.81
N THR A 103 16.07 3.33 44.71
CA THR A 103 17.42 3.89 44.57
C THR A 103 17.39 5.41 44.59
N TRP A 104 16.42 6.03 43.91
CA TRP A 104 16.21 7.47 43.96
C TRP A 104 15.85 7.95 45.38
N ILE A 105 14.92 7.28 46.06
CA ILE A 105 14.58 7.57 47.46
C ILE A 105 15.81 7.42 48.38
N LYS A 106 16.60 6.36 48.20
CA LYS A 106 17.83 6.13 48.98
C LYS A 106 18.88 7.22 48.73
N ALA A 107 19.06 7.65 47.48
CA ALA A 107 19.97 8.74 47.12
C ALA A 107 19.51 10.09 47.71
N ILE A 108 18.21 10.32 47.85
CA ILE A 108 17.64 11.48 48.55
C ILE A 108 17.82 11.37 50.07
N ALA A 109 17.70 10.16 50.62
CA ALA A 109 17.74 9.92 52.06
C ALA A 109 19.17 9.97 52.66
N THR A 110 20.22 10.03 51.84
CA THR A 110 21.61 10.17 52.31
C THR A 110 21.83 11.51 53.01
N ARG A 111 21.95 11.48 54.36
CA ARG A 111 21.98 12.66 55.26
C ARG A 111 23.29 13.46 55.27
N ASN A 112 24.35 12.99 54.60
CA ASN A 112 25.68 13.61 54.68
C ASN A 112 25.87 14.65 53.55
N SER A 113 25.97 15.93 53.89
CA SER A 113 26.06 17.03 52.90
C SER A 113 27.32 17.00 52.03
N ARG A 114 28.38 16.28 52.46
CA ARG A 114 29.62 16.06 51.68
C ARG A 114 29.54 14.93 50.65
N GLU A 115 28.59 14.01 50.77
CA GLU A 115 28.45 12.83 49.87
C GLU A 115 27.21 12.92 48.97
N ARG A 116 26.41 13.98 49.10
CA ARG A 116 25.22 14.22 48.28
C ARG A 116 25.60 14.59 46.85
N SER A 117 25.62 13.59 45.98
CA SER A 117 25.84 13.80 44.55
C SER A 117 24.54 14.22 43.87
N ASN A 118 24.32 15.54 43.74
CA ASN A 118 23.20 16.13 42.96
C ASN A 118 23.10 15.54 41.54
N ARG A 119 24.24 15.11 41.00
CA ARG A 119 24.34 14.45 39.70
C ARG A 119 23.67 13.08 39.68
N LEU A 120 23.89 12.25 40.71
CA LEU A 120 23.30 10.93 40.83
C LEU A 120 21.78 11.04 41.06
N GLU A 121 21.36 11.99 41.90
CA GLU A 121 19.94 12.30 42.15
C GLU A 121 19.22 12.67 40.84
N ASN A 122 19.78 13.61 40.06
CA ASN A 122 19.23 14.01 38.76
C ASN A 122 19.24 12.89 37.73
N MET A 123 20.26 12.02 37.75
CA MET A 123 20.38 10.89 36.82
C MET A 123 19.36 9.79 37.14
N CYS A 124 19.23 9.39 38.41
CA CYS A 124 18.24 8.42 38.87
C CYS A 124 16.81 8.91 38.58
N TRP A 125 16.53 10.18 38.87
CA TRP A 125 15.22 10.78 38.55
C TRP A 125 14.96 10.79 37.05
N ARG A 126 15.94 11.20 36.22
CA ARG A 126 15.78 11.19 34.75
C ARG A 126 15.54 9.80 34.19
N ILE A 127 16.30 8.79 34.63
CA ILE A 127 16.14 7.42 34.14
C ILE A 127 14.81 6.84 34.59
N TRP A 128 14.43 7.03 35.85
CA TRP A 128 13.12 6.61 36.37
C TRP A 128 11.96 7.32 35.64
N HIS A 129 12.04 8.64 35.46
CA HIS A 129 11.03 9.42 34.75
C HIS A 129 10.89 9.00 33.29
N LEU A 130 12.01 8.78 32.58
CA LEU A 130 12.01 8.30 31.20
C LEU A 130 11.44 6.87 31.10
N ALA A 131 11.82 5.97 32.00
CA ALA A 131 11.30 4.61 32.04
C ALA A 131 9.79 4.58 32.29
N ARG A 132 9.30 5.39 33.24
CA ARG A 132 7.87 5.55 33.53
C ARG A 132 7.12 6.13 32.35
N LYS A 133 7.66 7.18 31.70
CA LYS A 133 7.07 7.77 30.50
C LYS A 133 6.98 6.75 29.36
N LYS A 134 8.02 5.95 29.15
CA LYS A 134 8.02 4.86 28.15
C LYS A 134 6.94 3.80 28.45
N LYS A 135 6.78 3.42 29.72
CA LYS A 135 5.75 2.46 30.15
C LYS A 135 4.33 3.01 30.01
N GLN A 136 4.14 4.30 30.32
CA GLN A 136 2.86 4.98 30.11
C GLN A 136 2.47 4.97 28.63
N ILE A 137 3.39 5.35 27.74
CA ILE A 137 3.16 5.32 26.29
C ILE A 137 2.81 3.89 25.82
N ALA A 138 3.54 2.88 26.29
CA ALA A 138 3.26 1.49 25.93
C ALA A 138 1.89 1.00 26.45
N TRP A 139 1.46 1.48 27.62
CA TRP A 139 0.14 1.18 28.16
C TRP A 139 -0.98 1.88 27.38
N ASP A 140 -0.80 3.15 27.04
CA ASP A 140 -1.74 3.92 26.20
C ASP A 140 -1.88 3.25 24.82
N ASP A 141 -0.77 2.84 24.20
CA ASP A 141 -0.75 2.11 22.91
C ASP A 141 -1.49 0.76 23.00
N ALA A 142 -1.29 0.02 24.09
CA ALA A 142 -1.99 -1.25 24.32
C ALA A 142 -3.50 -1.04 24.48
N GLN A 143 -3.91 -0.02 25.24
CA GLN A 143 -5.31 0.32 25.42
C GLN A 143 -5.98 0.70 24.09
N LYS A 144 -5.30 1.48 23.24
CA LYS A 144 -5.79 1.84 21.90
C LYS A 144 -5.99 0.62 21.02
N LEU A 145 -5.05 -0.33 21.04
CA LEU A 145 -5.16 -1.57 20.27
C LEU A 145 -6.36 -2.42 20.70
N VAL A 146 -6.64 -2.47 22.01
CA VAL A 146 -7.82 -3.16 22.56
C VAL A 146 -9.10 -2.47 22.13
N ASN A 147 -9.20 -1.14 22.28
CA ASN A 147 -10.38 -0.38 21.88
C ASN A 147 -10.68 -0.58 20.39
N ARG A 148 -9.66 -0.54 19.52
CA ARG A 148 -9.82 -0.78 18.08
C ARG A 148 -10.35 -2.19 17.76
N ARG A 149 -9.91 -3.22 18.51
CA ARG A 149 -10.45 -4.57 18.35
C ARG A 149 -11.93 -4.62 18.73
N MET A 150 -12.30 -3.97 19.82
CA MET A 150 -13.71 -3.87 20.25
C MET A 150 -14.55 -3.15 19.20
N GLU A 151 -14.07 -2.03 18.63
CA GLU A 151 -14.78 -1.31 17.56
C GLU A 151 -14.99 -2.17 16.31
N ARG A 152 -13.98 -2.96 15.93
CA ARG A 152 -14.09 -3.88 14.78
C ARG A 152 -15.10 -5.00 15.06
N GLU A 153 -15.10 -5.54 16.26
CA GLU A 153 -16.10 -6.54 16.67
C GLU A 153 -17.51 -5.94 16.68
N GLN A 154 -17.67 -4.72 17.18
CA GLN A 154 -18.93 -3.99 17.13
C GLN A 154 -19.40 -3.76 15.70
N GLY A 155 -18.52 -3.28 14.81
CA GLY A 155 -18.86 -3.06 13.40
C GLY A 155 -19.28 -4.35 12.68
N ARG A 156 -18.64 -5.48 13.02
CA ARG A 156 -19.03 -6.80 12.52
C ARG A 156 -20.41 -7.23 13.05
N ASN A 157 -20.70 -6.97 14.33
CA ASN A 157 -21.98 -7.30 14.94
C ASN A 157 -23.09 -6.45 14.32
N ASP A 158 -22.92 -5.13 14.22
CA ASP A 158 -23.87 -4.23 13.57
C ASP A 158 -24.20 -4.69 12.13
N ALA A 159 -23.17 -5.04 11.35
CA ALA A 159 -23.38 -5.54 10.00
C ALA A 159 -24.07 -6.92 9.98
N ALA A 160 -23.81 -7.78 10.98
CA ALA A 160 -24.47 -9.06 11.08
C ALA A 160 -25.95 -8.93 11.46
N ASP A 161 -26.26 -8.01 12.37
CA ASP A 161 -27.61 -7.75 12.86
C ASP A 161 -28.46 -7.20 11.70
N ASP A 162 -27.99 -6.17 11.00
CA ASP A 162 -28.69 -5.59 9.84
C ASP A 162 -28.93 -6.64 8.72
N LEU A 163 -27.97 -7.55 8.48
CA LEU A 163 -28.11 -8.63 7.48
C LEU A 163 -29.05 -9.76 7.93
N SER A 164 -29.33 -9.88 9.23
CA SER A 164 -30.19 -10.92 9.80
C SER A 164 -31.65 -10.48 9.89
N GLU A 165 -31.91 -9.23 10.30
CA GLU A 165 -33.25 -8.65 10.43
C GLU A 165 -34.05 -8.68 9.11
N LEU A 166 -33.36 -8.58 7.98
CA LEU A 166 -33.99 -8.55 6.66
C LEU A 166 -34.00 -9.92 5.96
N SER A 167 -33.25 -10.91 6.46
CA SER A 167 -33.17 -12.25 5.86
C SER A 167 -34.45 -13.09 6.06
N GLU A 168 -35.33 -12.72 6.99
CA GLU A 168 -36.55 -13.48 7.28
C GLU A 168 -37.72 -13.15 6.33
N GLY A 169 -37.61 -12.12 5.48
CA GLY A 169 -38.67 -11.67 4.56
C GLY A 169 -38.29 -11.50 3.07
N GLU A 170 -37.01 -11.56 2.71
CA GLU A 170 -36.51 -11.24 1.35
C GLU A 170 -36.64 -12.39 0.32
N LYS A 171 -37.83 -13.00 0.21
CA LYS A 171 -38.16 -13.88 -0.94
C LYS A 171 -39.09 -13.25 -1.97
N GLU A 172 -39.52 -12.00 -1.80
CA GLU A 172 -40.41 -11.35 -2.76
C GLU A 172 -39.98 -9.90 -3.02
N LYS A 173 -40.03 -9.52 -4.31
CA LYS A 173 -39.72 -8.22 -4.93
C LYS A 173 -38.30 -8.05 -5.48
N GLY A 174 -37.95 -8.90 -6.45
CA GLY A 174 -37.07 -8.48 -7.55
C GLY A 174 -37.92 -7.85 -8.66
N ASP A 175 -37.43 -6.75 -9.23
CA ASP A 175 -38.06 -5.95 -10.29
C ASP A 175 -38.69 -6.78 -11.42
N GLY A 176 -39.96 -6.48 -11.71
CA GLY A 176 -40.69 -7.07 -12.83
C GLY A 176 -40.26 -6.46 -14.16
N ASN A 177 -39.45 -7.21 -14.92
CA ASN A 177 -39.61 -7.45 -16.36
C ASN A 177 -38.40 -8.24 -16.91
N GLN A 178 -38.43 -9.57 -16.77
CA GLN A 178 -37.76 -10.49 -17.68
C GLN A 178 -38.68 -11.69 -17.95
N PRO A 179 -38.73 -12.22 -19.19
CA PRO A 179 -39.62 -13.31 -19.52
C PRO A 179 -39.16 -14.62 -18.86
N GLU A 180 -40.11 -15.32 -18.27
CA GLU A 180 -39.93 -16.63 -17.64
C GLU A 180 -39.30 -17.64 -18.61
N SER A 181 -38.16 -18.23 -18.22
CA SER A 181 -37.78 -19.53 -18.73
C SER A 181 -37.29 -20.45 -17.60
N GLN A 182 -38.08 -21.49 -17.39
CA GLN A 182 -37.75 -22.83 -16.92
C GLN A 182 -37.12 -23.00 -15.52
N LYS A 183 -37.98 -23.45 -14.60
CA LYS A 183 -37.64 -24.21 -13.41
C LYS A 183 -36.77 -25.41 -13.79
N GLU A 184 -35.46 -25.33 -13.54
CA GLU A 184 -34.58 -26.49 -13.51
C GLU A 184 -33.99 -26.71 -12.11
N ASN A 185 -33.81 -28.00 -11.82
CA ASN A 185 -33.45 -28.59 -10.55
C ASN A 185 -32.29 -27.90 -9.84
N ILE A 186 -32.38 -27.83 -8.50
CA ILE A 186 -31.30 -27.46 -7.58
C ILE A 186 -30.08 -28.35 -7.88
N SER A 187 -29.18 -27.84 -8.72
CA SER A 187 -27.87 -28.41 -8.93
C SER A 187 -27.06 -28.22 -7.65
N ARG A 188 -26.35 -29.27 -7.26
CA ARG A 188 -25.44 -29.25 -6.11
C ARG A 188 -24.48 -28.08 -6.27
N ILE A 189 -24.36 -27.29 -5.21
CA ILE A 189 -23.47 -26.14 -5.04
C ILE A 189 -22.02 -26.55 -5.36
N SER A 190 -21.62 -26.46 -6.63
CA SER A 190 -20.22 -26.50 -7.06
C SER A 190 -19.73 -25.06 -7.28
N SER A 191 -18.52 -24.82 -6.81
CA SER A 191 -17.75 -23.60 -6.94
C SER A 191 -17.19 -23.45 -8.36
N ASP A 192 -18.05 -23.43 -9.38
CA ASP A 192 -17.59 -23.35 -10.76
C ASP A 192 -17.34 -21.89 -11.11
N VAL A 193 -16.19 -21.37 -10.67
CA VAL A 193 -15.53 -20.27 -11.37
C VAL A 193 -15.30 -20.82 -12.78
N HIS A 194 -16.03 -20.30 -13.78
CA HIS A 194 -15.80 -20.65 -15.17
C HIS A 194 -14.32 -20.38 -15.45
N ILE A 195 -13.55 -21.44 -15.68
CA ILE A 195 -12.13 -21.34 -15.97
C ILE A 195 -12.01 -20.56 -17.27
N TRP A 196 -11.13 -19.56 -17.30
CA TRP A 196 -10.84 -18.78 -18.50
C TRP A 196 -10.59 -19.72 -19.68
N SER A 197 -11.45 -19.62 -20.70
CA SER A 197 -11.29 -20.37 -21.95
C SER A 197 -10.36 -19.58 -22.86
N ASP A 198 -9.41 -20.27 -23.48
CA ASP A 198 -8.49 -19.72 -24.48
C ASP A 198 -9.28 -19.38 -25.77
N ASP A 199 -9.99 -18.24 -25.74
CA ASP A 199 -10.69 -17.68 -26.88
C ASP A 199 -9.81 -16.61 -27.54
N SER A 200 -9.14 -17.02 -28.61
CA SER A 200 -8.23 -16.18 -29.41
C SER A 200 -8.88 -14.95 -30.04
N SER A 201 -10.22 -14.83 -30.01
CA SER A 201 -10.93 -13.66 -30.55
C SER A 201 -10.86 -12.42 -29.65
N ARG A 202 -10.52 -12.58 -28.37
CA ARG A 202 -10.46 -11.46 -27.41
C ARG A 202 -9.19 -10.64 -27.60
N ARG A 203 -9.28 -9.31 -27.46
CA ARG A 203 -8.14 -8.38 -27.49
C ARG A 203 -8.09 -7.56 -26.21
N LEU A 204 -7.59 -8.16 -25.13
CA LEU A 204 -7.56 -7.50 -23.82
C LEU A 204 -6.41 -6.50 -23.71
N TYR A 205 -6.72 -5.33 -23.18
CA TYR A 205 -5.73 -4.34 -22.71
C TYR A 205 -5.66 -4.39 -21.18
N ILE A 206 -4.47 -4.66 -20.61
CA ILE A 206 -4.27 -4.77 -19.16
C ILE A 206 -3.28 -3.70 -18.70
N VAL A 207 -3.56 -3.06 -17.57
CA VAL A 207 -2.68 -2.07 -16.96
C VAL A 207 -2.21 -2.56 -15.60
N LEU A 208 -0.90 -2.65 -15.40
CA LEU A 208 -0.24 -2.92 -14.13
C LEU A 208 0.45 -1.63 -13.66
N ILE A 209 0.49 -1.38 -12.34
CA ILE A 209 1.08 -0.16 -11.78
C ILE A 209 2.07 -0.52 -10.67
N SER A 210 3.31 -0.03 -10.77
CA SER A 210 4.35 -0.13 -9.74
C SER A 210 5.23 1.11 -9.78
N ILE A 211 5.05 2.03 -8.84
CA ILE A 211 5.60 3.40 -8.93
C ILE A 211 7.00 3.49 -8.33
N HIS A 212 7.17 3.05 -7.08
CA HIS A 212 8.47 3.10 -6.41
C HIS A 212 9.47 2.04 -6.91
N GLY A 213 10.74 2.26 -6.56
CA GLY A 213 11.85 1.39 -6.92
C GLY A 213 12.37 1.67 -8.33
N LEU A 214 13.42 0.93 -8.72
CA LEU A 214 14.02 1.01 -10.04
C LEU A 214 13.54 -0.15 -10.91
N LEU A 215 12.64 0.15 -11.84
CA LEU A 215 11.97 -0.85 -12.68
C LEU A 215 12.52 -0.85 -14.11
N ARG A 216 13.08 -2.00 -14.51
CA ARG A 216 13.59 -2.29 -15.87
C ARG A 216 13.37 -3.76 -16.22
N GLY A 217 13.26 -4.08 -17.50
CA GLY A 217 13.00 -5.44 -17.97
C GLY A 217 14.18 -6.37 -17.77
N GLU A 218 15.37 -5.95 -18.20
CA GLU A 218 16.59 -6.74 -18.13
C GLU A 218 17.60 -6.19 -17.11
N ASN A 219 18.45 -7.06 -16.58
CA ASN A 219 19.53 -6.72 -15.65
C ASN A 219 19.09 -5.99 -14.36
N MET A 220 17.85 -6.13 -13.88
CA MET A 220 17.31 -5.44 -12.69
C MET A 220 18.32 -5.29 -11.52
N GLU A 221 18.40 -4.09 -10.94
CA GLU A 221 19.26 -3.76 -9.78
C GLU A 221 18.69 -4.27 -8.45
N LEU A 222 18.35 -5.57 -8.40
CA LEU A 222 17.72 -6.19 -7.24
C LEU A 222 18.63 -6.09 -6.00
N GLY A 223 18.09 -5.55 -4.91
CA GLY A 223 18.79 -5.43 -3.64
C GLY A 223 19.68 -4.18 -3.50
N ARG A 224 19.64 -3.25 -4.46
CA ARG A 224 20.31 -1.93 -4.35
C ARG A 224 19.85 -1.17 -3.10
N ASP A 225 18.55 -1.15 -2.86
CA ASP A 225 17.92 -0.45 -1.73
C ASP A 225 16.67 -1.21 -1.24
N SER A 226 15.91 -0.60 -0.33
CA SER A 226 14.67 -1.17 0.21
C SER A 226 13.48 -1.17 -0.75
N ASP A 227 13.62 -0.50 -1.90
CA ASP A 227 12.53 -0.19 -2.82
C ASP A 227 12.65 -1.06 -4.08
N THR A 228 13.86 -1.51 -4.41
CA THR A 228 14.17 -2.35 -5.56
C THR A 228 14.44 -3.79 -5.11
N GLY A 229 13.39 -4.61 -5.08
CA GLY A 229 13.47 -5.99 -4.57
C GLY A 229 12.53 -6.98 -5.25
N GLY A 230 12.04 -7.96 -4.49
CA GLY A 230 11.19 -9.05 -5.02
C GLY A 230 9.92 -8.58 -5.71
N GLN A 231 9.36 -7.43 -5.30
CA GLN A 231 8.22 -6.80 -5.97
C GLN A 231 8.53 -6.47 -7.43
N VAL A 232 9.67 -5.81 -7.71
CA VAL A 232 10.07 -5.40 -9.07
C VAL A 232 10.17 -6.63 -9.98
N LYS A 233 10.82 -7.69 -9.48
CA LYS A 233 10.90 -8.96 -10.19
C LYS A 233 9.51 -9.55 -10.46
N TYR A 234 8.64 -9.60 -9.45
CA TYR A 234 7.30 -10.14 -9.56
C TYR A 234 6.46 -9.44 -10.63
N VAL A 235 6.43 -8.10 -10.62
CA VAL A 235 5.56 -7.33 -11.55
C VAL A 235 6.05 -7.43 -13.00
N VAL A 236 7.37 -7.46 -13.22
CA VAL A 236 7.94 -7.63 -14.57
C VAL A 236 7.67 -9.05 -15.09
N GLU A 237 7.84 -10.09 -14.26
CA GLU A 237 7.52 -11.47 -14.64
C GLU A 237 6.02 -11.67 -14.90
N LEU A 238 5.15 -11.09 -14.06
CA LEU A 238 3.70 -11.09 -14.26
C LEU A 238 3.32 -10.42 -15.58
N ALA A 239 3.92 -9.26 -15.90
CA ALA A 239 3.65 -8.55 -17.15
C ALA A 239 3.99 -9.40 -18.38
N ARG A 240 5.17 -10.05 -18.38
CA ARG A 240 5.58 -10.99 -19.43
C ARG A 240 4.63 -12.18 -19.52
N ALA A 241 4.25 -12.76 -18.38
CA ALA A 241 3.36 -13.92 -18.34
C ALA A 241 1.97 -13.60 -18.87
N LEU A 242 1.38 -12.46 -18.49
CA LEU A 242 0.08 -12.01 -18.97
C LEU A 242 0.10 -11.73 -20.47
N ALA A 243 1.16 -11.11 -21.00
CA ALA A 243 1.30 -10.86 -22.43
C ALA A 243 1.44 -12.14 -23.26
N ASN A 244 1.84 -13.27 -22.64
CA ASN A 244 1.91 -14.57 -23.29
C ASN A 244 0.60 -15.37 -23.22
N MET A 245 -0.44 -14.85 -22.55
CA MET A 245 -1.74 -15.51 -22.48
C MET A 245 -2.55 -15.27 -23.76
N GLU A 246 -3.24 -16.30 -24.23
CA GLU A 246 -4.16 -16.17 -25.35
C GLU A 246 -5.29 -15.18 -25.03
N GLY A 247 -5.59 -14.29 -25.98
CA GLY A 247 -6.59 -13.24 -25.84
C GLY A 247 -6.07 -11.94 -25.20
N VAL A 248 -4.85 -11.90 -24.65
CA VAL A 248 -4.24 -10.65 -24.17
C VAL A 248 -3.49 -9.98 -25.31
N TYR A 249 -3.91 -8.78 -25.67
CA TYR A 249 -3.30 -8.03 -26.78
C TYR A 249 -2.14 -7.16 -26.29
N ARG A 250 -2.33 -6.46 -25.16
CA ARG A 250 -1.33 -5.53 -24.63
C ARG A 250 -1.34 -5.48 -23.10
N VAL A 251 -0.15 -5.44 -22.51
CA VAL A 251 0.05 -5.19 -21.07
C VAL A 251 0.95 -3.97 -20.89
N ASP A 252 0.45 -2.92 -20.24
CA ASP A 252 1.25 -1.76 -19.85
C ASP A 252 1.59 -1.83 -18.35
N LEU A 253 2.88 -1.80 -18.01
CA LEU A 253 3.41 -1.68 -16.66
C LEU A 253 3.86 -0.24 -16.41
N LEU A 254 3.00 0.53 -15.75
CA LEU A 254 3.22 1.96 -15.48
C LEU A 254 4.14 2.13 -14.26
N THR A 255 5.16 2.98 -14.42
CA THR A 255 6.11 3.34 -13.35
C THR A 255 6.59 4.78 -13.52
N ARG A 256 7.36 5.29 -12.56
CA ARG A 256 7.87 6.67 -12.58
C ARG A 256 9.10 6.81 -13.49
N GLN A 257 9.15 7.89 -14.27
CA GLN A 257 10.32 8.24 -15.08
C GLN A 257 11.42 8.92 -14.26
N ILE A 258 12.66 8.43 -14.38
CA ILE A 258 13.81 8.91 -13.58
C ILE A 258 14.97 9.22 -14.53
N THR A 259 15.39 10.48 -14.59
CA THR A 259 16.51 10.95 -15.44
C THR A 259 17.72 11.36 -14.59
N CYS A 260 17.88 10.73 -13.43
CA CYS A 260 18.94 11.06 -12.49
C CYS A 260 20.29 10.47 -12.94
N PRO A 261 21.40 11.23 -12.94
CA PRO A 261 22.72 10.71 -13.29
C PRO A 261 23.25 9.58 -12.38
N GLU A 262 22.66 9.39 -11.20
CA GLU A 262 23.07 8.35 -10.22
C GLU A 262 22.53 6.94 -10.54
N VAL A 263 21.63 6.84 -11.51
CA VAL A 263 21.02 5.59 -11.97
C VAL A 263 21.23 5.42 -13.47
N ASP A 264 20.99 4.22 -13.97
CA ASP A 264 21.13 3.89 -15.39
C ASP A 264 20.25 4.78 -16.28
N SER A 265 20.76 5.21 -17.44
CA SER A 265 20.03 6.11 -18.35
C SER A 265 18.74 5.49 -18.90
N SER A 266 18.62 4.16 -18.92
CA SER A 266 17.42 3.43 -19.36
C SER A 266 16.18 3.74 -18.51
N TYR A 267 16.32 4.12 -17.23
CA TYR A 267 15.16 4.55 -16.41
C TYR A 267 14.57 5.89 -16.87
N GLY A 268 15.30 6.63 -17.71
CA GLY A 268 14.83 7.84 -18.36
C GLY A 268 14.03 7.59 -19.62
N GLU A 269 14.10 6.38 -20.20
CA GLU A 269 13.40 6.05 -21.44
C GLU A 269 11.89 5.90 -21.18
N PRO A 270 11.02 6.64 -21.90
CA PRO A 270 9.59 6.68 -21.60
C PRO A 270 8.89 5.34 -21.83
N ILE A 271 9.36 4.51 -22.76
CA ILE A 271 8.78 3.20 -23.06
C ILE A 271 9.91 2.19 -23.27
N GLU A 272 9.81 1.03 -22.61
CA GLU A 272 10.67 -0.13 -22.83
C GLU A 272 9.79 -1.35 -23.14
N MET A 273 10.06 -2.06 -24.23
CA MET A 273 9.34 -3.28 -24.58
C MET A 273 9.95 -4.48 -23.86
N LEU A 274 9.12 -5.26 -23.16
CA LEU A 274 9.52 -6.52 -22.56
C LEU A 274 9.45 -7.62 -23.62
N SER A 275 10.52 -8.39 -23.80
CA SER A 275 10.60 -9.45 -24.81
C SER A 275 9.51 -10.52 -24.58
N CYS A 276 8.63 -10.73 -25.57
CA CYS A 276 7.59 -11.77 -25.68
C CYS A 276 7.53 -12.23 -27.17
N PRO A 277 6.95 -13.40 -27.52
CA PRO A 277 7.48 -14.33 -28.53
C PRO A 277 7.52 -13.81 -29.98
N SER A 278 8.36 -14.49 -30.77
CA SER A 278 8.82 -14.22 -32.14
C SER A 278 7.76 -13.96 -33.22
N ASP A 279 6.48 -14.15 -32.90
CA ASP A 279 5.39 -14.26 -33.90
C ASP A 279 4.40 -13.08 -33.88
N GLY A 280 4.68 -12.02 -33.11
CA GLY A 280 3.79 -10.85 -32.98
C GLY A 280 4.13 -9.68 -33.90
N CYS A 281 3.12 -9.13 -34.59
CA CYS A 281 3.16 -7.83 -35.25
C CYS A 281 3.38 -6.69 -34.21
N GLY A 282 4.09 -5.64 -34.59
CA GLY A 282 4.82 -4.68 -33.73
C GLY A 282 4.07 -3.83 -32.68
N SER A 283 2.89 -4.21 -32.19
CA SER A 283 2.14 -3.52 -31.11
C SER A 283 1.61 -4.44 -30.01
N SER A 284 1.75 -5.76 -30.16
CA SER A 284 1.33 -6.76 -29.16
C SER A 284 2.46 -7.12 -28.20
N GLY A 285 2.16 -7.21 -26.91
CA GLY A 285 3.15 -7.60 -25.90
C GLY A 285 3.05 -6.81 -24.59
N ALA A 286 4.11 -6.91 -23.79
CA ALA A 286 4.24 -6.19 -22.52
C ALA A 286 5.21 -5.00 -22.66
N TYR A 287 4.84 -3.86 -22.08
CA TYR A 287 5.61 -2.63 -22.12
C TYR A 287 5.77 -2.05 -20.72
N ILE A 288 6.98 -1.62 -20.36
CA ILE A 288 7.19 -0.70 -19.24
C ILE A 288 6.97 0.71 -19.76
N VAL A 289 6.05 1.45 -19.14
CA VAL A 289 5.75 2.84 -19.48
C VAL A 289 6.11 3.73 -18.30
N ARG A 290 7.01 4.68 -18.54
CA ARG A 290 7.55 5.56 -17.51
C ARG A 290 6.91 6.95 -17.60
N ILE A 291 6.03 7.25 -16.65
CA ILE A 291 5.31 8.52 -16.57
C ILE A 291 6.15 9.54 -15.79
N PRO A 292 6.36 10.76 -16.31
CA PRO A 292 7.01 11.84 -15.57
C PRO A 292 6.13 12.29 -14.40
N CYS A 293 6.67 12.25 -13.18
CA CYS A 293 6.05 12.90 -12.02
C CYS A 293 7.10 13.34 -10.99
N GLY A 294 6.85 14.49 -10.37
CA GLY A 294 7.76 15.11 -9.43
C GLY A 294 9.17 15.37 -10.01
N PRO A 295 10.17 15.61 -9.14
CA PRO A 295 11.54 15.91 -9.55
C PRO A 295 12.24 14.80 -10.37
N ARG A 296 12.24 14.90 -11.71
CA ARG A 296 12.82 13.88 -12.62
C ARG A 296 14.33 13.67 -12.48
N HIS A 297 15.05 14.72 -12.12
CA HIS A 297 16.51 14.71 -11.98
C HIS A 297 16.99 13.98 -10.70
N ARG A 298 16.08 13.43 -9.89
CA ARG A 298 16.38 12.76 -8.62
C ARG A 298 15.57 11.48 -8.42
N TYR A 299 16.22 10.47 -7.83
CA TYR A 299 15.55 9.30 -7.28
C TYR A 299 14.89 9.62 -5.93
N ILE A 300 13.62 9.23 -5.78
CA ILE A 300 12.80 9.52 -4.60
C ILE A 300 12.41 8.20 -3.94
N ALA A 301 12.76 8.05 -2.67
CA ALA A 301 12.36 6.87 -1.89
C ALA A 301 10.84 6.83 -1.69
N LYS A 302 10.28 5.63 -1.59
CA LYS A 302 8.82 5.41 -1.51
C LYS A 302 8.12 6.18 -0.41
N GLU A 303 8.79 6.41 0.73
CA GLU A 303 8.24 7.17 1.85
C GLU A 303 7.95 8.65 1.50
N LEU A 304 8.57 9.18 0.44
CA LEU A 304 8.49 10.59 0.03
C LEU A 304 7.72 10.78 -1.29
N LEU A 305 7.15 9.72 -1.88
CA LEU A 305 6.42 9.80 -3.16
C LEU A 305 5.00 10.35 -3.03
N TRP A 306 4.38 10.27 -1.85
CA TRP A 306 2.96 10.58 -1.61
C TRP A 306 2.48 11.92 -2.21
N PRO A 307 3.24 13.03 -2.12
CA PRO A 307 2.78 14.32 -2.67
C PRO A 307 2.69 14.35 -4.21
N TYR A 308 3.38 13.44 -4.90
CA TYR A 308 3.45 13.39 -6.37
C TYR A 308 2.51 12.33 -6.97
N ILE A 309 1.75 11.61 -6.13
CA ILE A 309 0.79 10.60 -6.57
C ILE A 309 -0.30 11.20 -7.47
N PRO A 310 -0.92 12.37 -7.17
CA PRO A 310 -1.93 12.97 -8.04
C PRO A 310 -1.41 13.32 -9.43
N GLU A 311 -0.18 13.86 -9.52
CA GLU A 311 0.49 14.15 -10.80
C GLU A 311 0.69 12.87 -11.63
N PHE A 312 1.09 11.78 -10.96
CA PHE A 312 1.21 10.47 -11.62
C PHE A 312 -0.15 9.93 -12.08
N VAL A 313 -1.22 10.07 -11.30
CA VAL A 313 -2.59 9.67 -11.68
C VAL A 313 -3.00 10.37 -12.97
N ASP A 314 -2.83 11.69 -13.03
CA ASP A 314 -3.27 12.49 -14.18
C ASP A 314 -2.44 12.15 -15.45
N GLY A 315 -1.13 11.93 -15.29
CA GLY A 315 -0.26 11.49 -16.39
C GLY A 315 -0.56 10.06 -16.86
N ALA A 316 -0.80 9.13 -15.93
CA ALA A 316 -1.20 7.77 -16.24
C ALA A 316 -2.58 7.73 -16.92
N LEU A 317 -3.52 8.56 -16.48
CA LEU A 317 -4.84 8.69 -17.10
C LEU A 317 -4.71 9.14 -18.56
N SER A 318 -3.89 10.16 -18.82
CA SER A 318 -3.62 10.66 -20.17
C SER A 318 -3.01 9.59 -21.07
N HIS A 319 -2.04 8.82 -20.57
CA HIS A 319 -1.46 7.67 -21.29
C HIS A 319 -2.52 6.62 -21.62
N ILE A 320 -3.32 6.19 -20.64
CA ILE A 320 -4.35 5.16 -20.81
C ILE A 320 -5.40 5.59 -21.85
N VAL A 321 -5.86 6.85 -21.80
CA VAL A 321 -6.84 7.37 -22.76
C VAL A 321 -6.27 7.38 -24.18
N ASN A 322 -5.02 7.84 -24.35
CA ASN A 322 -4.36 7.86 -25.65
C ASN A 322 -4.12 6.46 -26.20
N MET A 323 -3.72 5.52 -25.34
CA MET A 323 -3.56 4.12 -25.73
C MET A 323 -4.89 3.47 -26.07
N ALA A 324 -5.95 3.70 -25.28
CA ALA A 324 -7.28 3.17 -25.58
C ALA A 324 -7.76 3.61 -26.96
N ARG A 325 -7.49 4.86 -27.35
CA ARG A 325 -7.77 5.37 -28.71
C ARG A 325 -6.94 4.64 -29.77
N ALA A 326 -5.62 4.58 -29.60
CA ALA A 326 -4.72 3.95 -30.57
C ALA A 326 -5.02 2.45 -30.77
N LEU A 327 -5.35 1.72 -29.70
CA LEU A 327 -5.76 0.32 -29.78
C LEU A 327 -7.13 0.16 -30.44
N GLY A 328 -8.04 1.11 -30.22
CA GLY A 328 -9.35 1.17 -30.85
C GLY A 328 -9.31 1.39 -32.36
N GLU A 329 -8.39 2.23 -32.84
CA GLU A 329 -8.13 2.44 -34.27
C GLU A 329 -7.56 1.20 -34.96
N GLN A 330 -6.74 0.41 -34.24
CA GLN A 330 -6.20 -0.87 -34.72
C GLN A 330 -7.22 -2.03 -34.66
N ALA A 331 -8.30 -1.87 -33.88
CA ALA A 331 -9.42 -2.80 -33.83
C ALA A 331 -10.43 -2.45 -34.95
N GLU A 332 -11.13 -3.46 -35.49
CA GLU A 332 -12.02 -3.35 -36.67
C GLU A 332 -13.32 -2.53 -36.42
N GLY A 333 -13.32 -1.52 -35.54
CA GLY A 333 -14.50 -0.74 -35.18
C GLY A 333 -14.26 0.70 -34.71
N GLY A 334 -13.01 1.19 -34.63
CA GLY A 334 -12.70 2.60 -34.31
C GLY A 334 -13.13 3.09 -32.91
N GLN A 335 -13.69 2.22 -32.07
CA GLN A 335 -14.10 2.53 -30.70
C GLN A 335 -12.91 2.34 -29.74
N PRO A 336 -12.72 3.24 -28.75
CA PRO A 336 -11.61 3.14 -27.82
C PRO A 336 -11.66 1.82 -27.04
N THR A 337 -10.52 1.12 -27.00
CA THR A 337 -10.36 -0.12 -26.24
C THR A 337 -9.86 0.19 -24.83
N TRP A 338 -10.80 0.38 -23.90
CA TRP A 338 -10.48 0.65 -22.49
C TRP A 338 -9.78 -0.52 -21.81
N PRO A 339 -8.98 -0.26 -20.75
CA PRO A 339 -8.37 -1.33 -19.98
C PRO A 339 -9.43 -2.29 -19.43
N TYR A 340 -9.14 -3.57 -19.55
CA TYR A 340 -9.94 -4.65 -19.00
C TYR A 340 -9.85 -4.70 -17.47
N VAL A 341 -8.68 -4.38 -16.93
CA VAL A 341 -8.39 -4.35 -15.50
C VAL A 341 -7.18 -3.46 -15.21
N ILE A 342 -7.20 -2.79 -14.06
CA ILE A 342 -6.07 -2.04 -13.51
C ILE A 342 -5.57 -2.74 -12.25
N HIS A 343 -4.29 -3.09 -12.20
CA HIS A 343 -3.69 -3.82 -11.09
C HIS A 343 -2.62 -2.98 -10.39
N GLY A 344 -2.90 -2.54 -9.16
CA GLY A 344 -1.94 -1.84 -8.31
C GLY A 344 -1.06 -2.79 -7.50
N HIS A 345 0.25 -2.57 -7.49
CA HIS A 345 1.22 -3.32 -6.69
C HIS A 345 1.89 -2.44 -5.63
N TYR A 346 1.64 -2.73 -4.35
CA TYR A 346 1.99 -1.93 -3.17
C TYR A 346 1.03 -0.76 -2.90
N ALA A 347 1.25 -0.05 -1.80
CA ALA A 347 0.38 1.00 -1.27
C ALA A 347 0.25 2.23 -2.19
N ASP A 348 1.37 2.71 -2.73
CA ASP A 348 1.43 3.87 -3.64
C ASP A 348 0.67 3.59 -4.95
N ALA A 349 0.96 2.47 -5.59
CA ALA A 349 0.28 2.03 -6.79
C ALA A 349 -1.18 1.64 -6.54
N GLY A 350 -1.50 1.14 -5.33
CA GLY A 350 -2.87 0.85 -4.92
C GLY A 350 -3.75 2.10 -4.90
N GLU A 351 -3.24 3.21 -4.38
CA GLU A 351 -3.95 4.50 -4.42
C GLU A 351 -4.11 5.02 -5.85
N VAL A 352 -3.06 4.94 -6.68
CA VAL A 352 -3.16 5.33 -8.09
C VAL A 352 -4.20 4.50 -8.83
N ALA A 353 -4.16 3.17 -8.66
CA ALA A 353 -5.10 2.26 -9.28
C ALA A 353 -6.54 2.54 -8.82
N ALA A 354 -6.76 2.89 -7.55
CA ALA A 354 -8.08 3.26 -7.05
C ALA A 354 -8.62 4.54 -7.72
N GLN A 355 -7.77 5.57 -7.85
CA GLN A 355 -8.18 6.82 -8.50
C GLN A 355 -8.44 6.66 -10.00
N LEU A 356 -7.61 5.88 -10.71
CA LEU A 356 -7.81 5.57 -12.14
C LEU A 356 -9.03 4.69 -12.38
N SER A 357 -9.24 3.68 -11.52
CA SER A 357 -10.42 2.81 -11.55
C SER A 357 -11.70 3.63 -11.41
N GLY A 358 -11.73 4.58 -10.46
CA GLY A 358 -12.83 5.53 -10.30
C GLY A 358 -13.05 6.39 -11.55
N ALA A 359 -11.99 7.00 -12.10
CA ALA A 359 -12.10 7.89 -13.26
C ALA A 359 -12.53 7.18 -14.57
N LEU A 360 -12.14 5.92 -14.74
CA LEU A 360 -12.39 5.13 -15.96
C LEU A 360 -13.56 4.16 -15.82
N ASN A 361 -14.08 3.96 -14.61
CA ASN A 361 -15.05 2.92 -14.27
C ASN A 361 -14.59 1.51 -14.70
N VAL A 362 -13.33 1.18 -14.40
CA VAL A 362 -12.65 -0.08 -14.75
C VAL A 362 -12.37 -0.91 -13.49
N PRO A 363 -12.50 -2.25 -13.51
CA PRO A 363 -12.20 -3.08 -12.35
C PRO A 363 -10.77 -2.90 -11.83
N MET A 364 -10.62 -2.83 -10.51
CA MET A 364 -9.32 -2.75 -9.84
C MET A 364 -8.94 -4.06 -9.14
N VAL A 365 -7.67 -4.43 -9.27
CA VAL A 365 -7.01 -5.48 -8.47
C VAL A 365 -5.89 -4.87 -7.64
N LEU A 366 -5.68 -5.40 -6.43
CA LEU A 366 -4.59 -4.99 -5.54
C LEU A 366 -3.69 -6.16 -5.15
N THR A 367 -2.37 -5.94 -5.12
CA THR A 367 -1.41 -6.82 -4.45
C THR A 367 -0.60 -6.01 -3.44
N GLY A 368 -0.62 -6.43 -2.17
CA GLY A 368 0.05 -5.67 -1.11
C GLY A 368 1.57 -5.74 -1.15
N HIS A 369 2.16 -6.92 -1.39
CA HIS A 369 3.59 -7.26 -1.24
C HIS A 369 4.17 -7.09 0.18
N SER A 370 3.89 -5.95 0.81
CA SER A 370 4.21 -5.63 2.19
C SER A 370 3.13 -4.67 2.71
N LEU A 371 2.74 -4.81 3.98
CA LEU A 371 1.63 -4.05 4.56
C LEU A 371 2.09 -3.11 5.67
N GLY A 372 1.60 -1.87 5.61
CA GLY A 372 1.91 -0.79 6.54
C GLY A 372 1.56 -1.12 7.99
N ARG A 373 0.38 -1.68 8.27
CA ARG A 373 -0.04 -2.03 9.64
C ARG A 373 0.85 -3.10 10.27
N ASN A 374 1.19 -4.13 9.51
CA ASN A 374 2.09 -5.19 9.97
C ASN A 374 3.49 -4.62 10.27
N LYS A 375 4.04 -3.81 9.34
CA LYS A 375 5.33 -3.13 9.56
C LYS A 375 5.28 -2.22 10.79
N PHE A 376 4.18 -1.49 10.98
CA PHE A 376 3.97 -0.61 12.13
C PHE A 376 3.99 -1.38 13.45
N GLU A 377 3.21 -2.46 13.57
CA GLU A 377 3.22 -3.32 14.76
C GLU A 377 4.60 -3.90 15.05
N GLN A 378 5.34 -4.32 14.01
CA GLN A 378 6.69 -4.85 14.17
C GLN A 378 7.67 -3.80 14.69
N LEU A 379 7.60 -2.58 14.17
CA LEU A 379 8.46 -1.47 14.61
C LEU A 379 8.14 -1.05 16.05
N LEU A 380 6.86 -1.03 16.43
CA LEU A 380 6.44 -0.78 17.81
C LEU A 380 6.95 -1.87 18.76
N LYS A 381 6.80 -3.16 18.39
CA LYS A 381 7.28 -4.30 19.19
C LYS A 381 8.80 -4.28 19.40
N GLN A 382 9.57 -3.75 18.45
CA GLN A 382 11.02 -3.57 18.62
C GLN A 382 11.37 -2.52 19.68
N GLY A 383 10.45 -1.58 19.98
CA GLY A 383 10.58 -0.61 21.06
C GLY A 383 11.78 0.35 20.93
N ARG A 384 12.36 0.47 19.72
CA ARG A 384 13.53 1.31 19.39
C ARG A 384 13.16 2.75 19.03
N LEU A 385 11.97 2.96 18.47
CA LEU A 385 11.47 4.24 18.00
C LEU A 385 10.09 4.49 18.60
N SER A 386 9.75 5.77 18.86
CA SER A 386 8.38 6.13 19.24
C SER A 386 7.44 6.06 18.04
N ARG A 387 6.13 6.07 18.28
CA ARG A 387 5.11 6.14 17.22
C ARG A 387 5.32 7.34 16.30
N GLU A 388 5.62 8.51 16.86
CA GLU A 388 5.84 9.75 16.12
C GLU A 388 7.10 9.65 15.28
N ASP A 389 8.19 9.09 15.82
CA ASP A 389 9.44 8.88 15.08
C ASP A 389 9.25 7.89 13.91
N ILE A 390 8.47 6.83 14.14
CA ILE A 390 8.11 5.86 13.10
C ILE A 390 7.30 6.56 11.99
N ASN A 391 6.30 7.36 12.35
CA ASN A 391 5.49 8.07 11.36
C ASN A 391 6.30 9.13 10.61
N ALA A 392 7.17 9.89 11.29
CA ALA A 392 8.03 10.88 10.66
C ALA A 392 9.01 10.25 9.65
N THR A 393 9.56 9.08 10.00
CA THR A 393 10.56 8.38 9.15
C THR A 393 9.91 7.64 7.99
N TYR A 394 8.82 6.90 8.24
CA TYR A 394 8.24 5.97 7.27
C TYR A 394 6.93 6.44 6.64
N LYS A 395 6.42 7.60 7.06
CA LYS A 395 5.09 8.12 6.66
C LYS A 395 4.01 7.04 6.77
N ILE A 396 4.07 6.27 7.87
CA ILE A 396 3.37 4.99 7.99
C ILE A 396 1.85 5.17 8.01
N MET A 397 1.35 6.27 8.59
CA MET A 397 -0.09 6.54 8.62
C MET A 397 -0.62 6.90 7.23
N ARG A 398 0.15 7.68 6.46
CA ARG A 398 -0.18 8.00 5.06
C ARG A 398 -0.24 6.75 4.19
N ARG A 399 0.73 5.85 4.38
CA ARG A 399 0.77 4.55 3.72
C ARG A 399 -0.44 3.68 4.07
N ILE A 400 -0.80 3.59 5.35
CA ILE A 400 -1.93 2.77 5.80
C ILE A 400 -3.23 3.27 5.17
N GLU A 401 -3.45 4.59 5.08
CA GLU A 401 -4.65 5.11 4.43
C GLU A 401 -4.67 4.81 2.92
N ALA A 402 -3.52 4.86 2.23
CA ALA A 402 -3.44 4.45 0.82
C ALA A 402 -3.83 2.97 0.63
N GLU A 403 -3.38 2.11 1.54
CA GLU A 403 -3.74 0.68 1.53
C GLU A 403 -5.24 0.46 1.84
N GLU A 404 -5.84 1.24 2.76
CA GLU A 404 -7.29 1.20 3.02
C GLU A 404 -8.11 1.67 1.81
N LEU A 405 -7.71 2.76 1.16
CA LEU A 405 -8.35 3.23 -0.07
C LEU A 405 -8.24 2.18 -1.19
N GLY A 406 -7.08 1.52 -1.31
CA GLY A 406 -6.91 0.40 -2.23
C GLY A 406 -7.86 -0.77 -1.93
N LEU A 407 -8.08 -1.10 -0.66
CA LEU A 407 -9.06 -2.13 -0.24
C LEU A 407 -10.50 -1.72 -0.51
N ASP A 408 -10.83 -0.44 -0.33
CA ASP A 408 -12.17 0.09 -0.61
C ASP A 408 -12.52 -0.06 -2.09
N ALA A 409 -11.55 0.17 -2.96
CA ALA A 409 -11.68 0.12 -4.42
C ALA A 409 -11.63 -1.31 -4.98
N ALA A 410 -10.72 -2.16 -4.49
CA ALA A 410 -10.43 -3.45 -5.10
C ALA A 410 -11.64 -4.39 -5.26
N GLU A 411 -11.79 -4.99 -6.44
CA GLU A 411 -12.68 -6.14 -6.68
C GLU A 411 -12.11 -7.41 -6.05
N MET A 412 -10.79 -7.58 -6.22
CA MET A 412 -10.04 -8.64 -5.59
C MET A 412 -8.66 -8.18 -5.13
N VAL A 413 -8.16 -8.85 -4.10
CA VAL A 413 -6.83 -8.67 -3.57
C VAL A 413 -6.08 -9.98 -3.77
N VAL A 414 -4.97 -9.91 -4.49
CA VAL A 414 -4.07 -11.05 -4.72
C VAL A 414 -3.07 -11.11 -3.57
N THR A 415 -3.09 -12.22 -2.84
CA THR A 415 -2.20 -12.52 -1.72
C THR A 415 -1.36 -13.75 -2.02
N SER A 416 -0.24 -13.91 -1.31
CA SER A 416 0.63 -15.07 -1.49
C SER A 416 0.21 -16.26 -0.62
N THR A 417 -0.45 -16.01 0.52
CA THR A 417 -0.82 -17.05 1.50
C THR A 417 -2.10 -16.72 2.26
N ARG A 418 -2.68 -17.72 2.92
CA ARG A 418 -3.79 -17.52 3.87
C ARG A 418 -3.36 -16.79 5.12
N GLN A 419 -2.14 -17.00 5.58
CA GLN A 419 -1.60 -16.26 6.71
C GLN A 419 -1.59 -14.75 6.42
N GLU A 420 -1.22 -14.35 5.20
CA GLU A 420 -1.31 -12.95 4.77
C GLU A 420 -2.74 -12.41 4.90
N ILE A 421 -3.74 -13.19 4.50
CA ILE A 421 -5.17 -12.82 4.62
C ILE A 421 -5.57 -12.65 6.09
N ASP A 422 -5.32 -13.66 6.92
CA ASP A 422 -5.87 -13.72 8.27
C ASP A 422 -5.11 -12.82 9.25
N GLU A 423 -3.78 -12.80 9.18
CA GLU A 423 -2.92 -12.13 10.18
C GLU A 423 -2.45 -10.74 9.75
N GLN A 424 -2.42 -10.43 8.45
CA GLN A 424 -1.94 -9.14 7.96
C GLN A 424 -3.07 -8.29 7.42
N TRP A 425 -3.82 -8.76 6.42
CA TRP A 425 -4.99 -8.05 5.91
C TRP A 425 -6.11 -7.99 6.95
N GLY A 426 -6.23 -9.00 7.82
CA GLY A 426 -7.14 -8.97 8.98
C GLY A 426 -6.86 -7.86 10.00
N LEU A 427 -5.74 -7.13 9.87
CA LEU A 427 -5.45 -5.94 10.66
C LEU A 427 -6.15 -4.69 10.13
N TYR A 428 -6.58 -4.66 8.87
CA TYR A 428 -7.17 -3.49 8.20
C TYR A 428 -8.65 -3.31 8.55
N ASP A 429 -9.16 -2.09 8.38
CA ASP A 429 -10.53 -1.76 8.74
C ASP A 429 -11.50 -2.00 7.56
N GLY A 430 -11.00 -1.89 6.32
CA GLY A 430 -11.69 -2.24 5.09
C GLY A 430 -11.77 -3.74 4.80
N PHE A 431 -11.34 -4.62 5.71
CA PHE A 431 -11.41 -6.07 5.49
C PHE A 431 -11.67 -6.86 6.79
N ASP A 432 -12.68 -7.73 6.75
CA ASP A 432 -12.94 -8.72 7.80
C ASP A 432 -13.34 -10.07 7.18
N VAL A 433 -12.59 -11.12 7.52
CA VAL A 433 -12.75 -12.47 6.95
C VAL A 433 -14.16 -13.05 7.20
N LYS A 434 -14.75 -12.77 8.37
CA LYS A 434 -16.07 -13.30 8.72
C LYS A 434 -17.17 -12.57 7.96
N LEU A 435 -17.07 -11.24 7.86
CA LEU A 435 -18.03 -10.43 7.11
C LEU A 435 -17.94 -10.68 5.60
N GLU A 436 -16.73 -10.75 5.02
CA GLU A 436 -16.54 -11.12 3.60
C GLU A 436 -17.22 -12.44 3.27
N ARG A 437 -17.02 -13.46 4.12
CA ARG A 437 -17.63 -14.78 3.91
C ARG A 437 -19.15 -14.72 3.93
N LYS A 438 -19.76 -13.93 4.84
CA LYS A 438 -21.21 -13.73 4.90
C LYS A 438 -21.72 -13.04 3.64
N LEU A 439 -21.09 -11.93 3.24
CA LEU A 439 -21.46 -11.18 2.03
C LEU A 439 -21.33 -12.04 0.77
N ARG A 440 -20.26 -12.84 0.65
CA ARG A 440 -20.06 -13.77 -0.46
C ARG A 440 -21.18 -14.81 -0.55
N VAL A 441 -21.56 -15.42 0.57
CA VAL A 441 -22.65 -16.41 0.60
C VAL A 441 -23.98 -15.77 0.19
N ARG A 442 -24.26 -14.52 0.61
CA ARG A 442 -25.46 -13.79 0.17
C ARG A 442 -25.46 -13.51 -1.33
N ARG A 443 -24.35 -13.00 -1.88
CA ARG A 443 -24.17 -12.80 -3.33
C ARG A 443 -24.41 -14.08 -4.12
N GLN A 444 -23.83 -15.20 -3.67
CA GLN A 444 -24.02 -16.51 -4.32
C GLN A 444 -25.46 -17.02 -4.28
N ARG A 445 -26.25 -16.59 -3.28
CA ARG A 445 -27.68 -16.91 -3.17
C ARG A 445 -28.59 -15.92 -3.91
N GLY A 446 -28.02 -14.89 -4.55
CA GLY A 446 -28.78 -13.82 -5.19
C GLY A 446 -29.52 -12.90 -4.20
N VAL A 447 -29.08 -12.85 -2.94
CA VAL A 447 -29.71 -12.02 -1.90
C VAL A 447 -28.93 -10.70 -1.74
N SER A 448 -29.65 -9.59 -1.54
CA SER A 448 -29.05 -8.26 -1.37
C SER A 448 -28.01 -8.23 -0.24
N CYS A 449 -26.92 -7.50 -0.46
CA CYS A 449 -25.91 -7.19 0.55
C CYS A 449 -26.14 -5.83 1.22
N LEU A 450 -27.26 -5.14 0.94
CA LEU A 450 -27.61 -3.83 1.51
C LEU A 450 -26.52 -2.77 1.29
N GLY A 451 -25.92 -2.77 0.10
CA GLY A 451 -24.82 -1.84 -0.23
C GLY A 451 -23.49 -2.16 0.46
N ARG A 452 -23.39 -3.26 1.23
CA ARG A 452 -22.15 -3.65 1.90
C ARG A 452 -21.21 -4.41 0.96
N TYR A 453 -19.93 -4.08 1.05
CA TYR A 453 -18.89 -4.67 0.21
C TYR A 453 -17.61 -4.97 0.98
N MET A 454 -17.00 -6.10 0.64
CA MET A 454 -15.64 -6.50 1.05
C MET A 454 -14.94 -7.15 -0.15
N PRO A 455 -13.64 -6.86 -0.39
CA PRO A 455 -12.90 -7.41 -1.51
C PRO A 455 -12.67 -8.92 -1.37
N ARG A 456 -12.61 -9.62 -2.51
CA ARG A 456 -12.28 -11.06 -2.52
C ARG A 456 -10.77 -11.25 -2.41
N MET A 457 -10.33 -12.01 -1.41
CA MET A 457 -8.92 -12.42 -1.30
C MET A 457 -8.66 -13.67 -2.13
N VAL A 458 -7.65 -13.64 -2.99
CA VAL A 458 -7.27 -14.72 -3.91
C VAL A 458 -5.80 -15.07 -3.71
N ILE A 459 -5.46 -16.36 -3.73
CA ILE A 459 -4.08 -16.84 -3.63
C ILE A 459 -3.71 -17.57 -4.91
N PRO A 460 -3.17 -16.86 -5.93
CA PRO A 460 -2.60 -17.47 -7.11
C PRO A 460 -1.07 -17.43 -7.01
N PRO A 461 -0.37 -18.57 -6.85
CA PRO A 461 1.08 -18.59 -6.90
C PRO A 461 1.59 -18.56 -8.35
N GLY A 462 2.60 -17.74 -8.65
CA GLY A 462 3.28 -17.71 -9.94
C GLY A 462 4.79 -17.77 -9.76
N MET A 463 5.44 -18.71 -10.44
CA MET A 463 6.89 -18.84 -10.57
C MET A 463 7.23 -19.28 -11.99
N ASP A 464 8.40 -18.88 -12.46
CA ASP A 464 8.97 -19.42 -13.68
C ASP A 464 9.60 -20.79 -13.41
N PHE A 465 9.27 -21.77 -14.26
CA PHE A 465 9.84 -23.12 -14.24
C PHE A 465 10.52 -23.47 -15.57
N SER A 466 10.74 -22.51 -16.47
CA SER A 466 11.39 -22.70 -17.78
C SER A 466 12.75 -23.39 -17.68
N TYR A 467 13.50 -23.12 -16.60
CA TYR A 467 14.80 -23.71 -16.31
C TYR A 467 14.73 -25.14 -15.71
N VAL A 468 13.55 -25.62 -15.34
CA VAL A 468 13.33 -26.98 -14.84
C VAL A 468 13.08 -27.89 -16.03
N THR A 469 14.14 -28.40 -16.63
CA THR A 469 14.06 -29.30 -17.80
C THR A 469 13.34 -30.61 -17.42
N THR A 470 12.12 -30.80 -17.92
CA THR A 470 11.30 -32.02 -17.69
C THR A 470 11.92 -33.28 -18.32
N GLN A 471 12.70 -33.13 -19.39
CA GLN A 471 13.41 -34.25 -20.05
C GLN A 471 14.45 -34.92 -19.13
N ASP A 472 15.13 -34.16 -18.27
CA ASP A 472 16.11 -34.71 -17.30
C ASP A 472 15.47 -35.37 -16.07
N LEU A 473 14.15 -35.19 -15.86
CA LEU A 473 13.40 -35.77 -14.73
C LEU A 473 12.74 -37.11 -15.08
N VAL A 474 12.49 -37.35 -16.38
CA VAL A 474 11.90 -38.58 -16.94
C VAL A 474 13.00 -39.55 -17.40
N GLU A 475 14.09 -39.05 -17.97
CA GLU A 475 15.23 -39.88 -18.40
C GLU A 475 16.31 -39.95 -17.31
N GLY A 476 16.14 -40.92 -16.40
CA GLY A 476 17.26 -41.48 -15.66
C GLY A 476 16.97 -41.78 -14.20
N ASP A 477 16.37 -42.94 -13.95
CA ASP A 477 16.55 -43.72 -12.71
C ASP A 477 18.00 -44.27 -12.60
N GLY A 478 18.97 -43.55 -13.20
CA GLY A 478 20.39 -43.85 -13.18
C GLY A 478 20.91 -43.58 -11.79
N ASP A 479 21.01 -44.65 -11.01
CA ASP A 479 21.66 -44.70 -9.70
C ASP A 479 22.99 -43.91 -9.74
N LEU A 480 23.32 -43.16 -8.68
CA LEU A 480 24.58 -42.38 -8.58
C LEU A 480 25.83 -43.24 -8.88
N LYS A 481 25.70 -44.58 -8.76
CA LYS A 481 26.67 -45.60 -9.19
C LYS A 481 27.05 -45.53 -10.67
N SER A 482 26.13 -45.16 -11.56
CA SER A 482 26.40 -45.02 -13.00
C SER A 482 27.22 -43.76 -13.34
N LEU A 483 27.22 -42.75 -12.45
CA LEU A 483 27.96 -41.49 -12.61
C LEU A 483 29.32 -41.49 -11.89
N LEU A 484 29.48 -42.31 -10.84
CA LEU A 484 30.71 -42.44 -10.06
C LEU A 484 31.47 -43.75 -10.32
N GLY A 485 30.93 -44.63 -11.16
CA GLY A 485 31.51 -45.92 -11.50
C GLY A 485 32.77 -45.80 -12.37
N SER A 486 33.73 -46.70 -12.14
CA SER A 486 35.04 -46.76 -12.79
C SER A 486 35.05 -47.32 -14.23
N ASP A 487 33.91 -47.36 -14.92
CA ASP A 487 33.85 -47.84 -16.31
C ASP A 487 34.15 -46.69 -17.27
N LYS A 488 35.40 -46.69 -17.76
CA LYS A 488 36.01 -45.64 -18.59
C LYS A 488 35.39 -45.49 -20.00
N THR A 489 34.37 -46.25 -20.37
CA THR A 489 33.94 -46.36 -21.76
C THR A 489 32.58 -45.73 -22.10
N GLN A 490 31.76 -45.33 -21.12
CA GLN A 490 30.52 -44.57 -21.41
C GLN A 490 30.11 -43.63 -20.26
N ALA A 491 30.65 -42.39 -20.22
CA ALA A 491 29.97 -41.18 -19.68
C ALA A 491 30.95 -40.00 -19.52
N LYS A 492 31.10 -39.14 -20.53
CA LYS A 492 31.50 -37.73 -20.33
C LYS A 492 30.25 -36.86 -20.11
N ARG A 493 29.38 -37.22 -19.15
CA ARG A 493 28.43 -36.24 -18.61
C ARG A 493 29.18 -35.49 -17.51
N LEU A 494 29.58 -34.26 -17.80
CA LEU A 494 30.31 -33.37 -16.88
C LEU A 494 29.55 -33.30 -15.55
N ILE A 495 30.16 -33.79 -14.47
CA ILE A 495 29.66 -33.58 -13.11
C ILE A 495 29.70 -32.07 -12.85
N PRO A 496 28.59 -31.43 -12.43
CA PRO A 496 28.60 -30.01 -12.10
C PRO A 496 29.68 -29.70 -11.03
N PRO A 497 30.50 -28.65 -11.19
CA PRO A 497 31.59 -28.33 -10.26
C PRO A 497 31.15 -28.25 -8.79
N ILE A 498 29.95 -27.73 -8.55
CA ILE A 498 29.36 -27.59 -7.22
C ILE A 498 29.12 -28.94 -6.51
N TRP A 499 28.93 -30.05 -7.26
CA TRP A 499 28.77 -31.38 -6.65
C TRP A 499 30.06 -31.84 -5.98
N SER A 500 31.21 -31.63 -6.64
CA SER A 500 32.53 -31.94 -6.07
C SER A 500 32.81 -31.12 -4.81
N GLU A 501 32.42 -29.84 -4.83
CA GLU A 501 32.54 -28.93 -3.67
C GLU A 501 31.69 -29.37 -2.47
N ILE A 502 30.54 -30.00 -2.70
CA ILE A 502 29.69 -30.56 -1.64
C ILE A 502 30.22 -31.93 -1.20
N MET A 503 30.54 -32.82 -2.13
CA MET A 503 30.93 -34.20 -1.85
C MET A 503 32.25 -34.32 -1.08
N ARG A 504 33.17 -33.35 -1.20
CA ARG A 504 34.43 -33.34 -0.43
C ARG A 504 34.26 -33.34 1.08
N PHE A 505 33.09 -32.93 1.58
CA PHE A 505 32.78 -32.93 3.02
C PHE A 505 32.34 -34.30 3.54
N PHE A 506 32.01 -35.25 2.66
CA PHE A 506 31.38 -36.50 3.05
C PHE A 506 32.34 -37.69 3.01
N THR A 507 32.32 -38.52 4.06
CA THR A 507 33.00 -39.82 4.06
C THR A 507 32.30 -40.81 3.13
N ASN A 508 30.98 -40.78 3.08
CA ASN A 508 30.18 -41.56 2.15
C ASN A 508 29.20 -40.65 1.38
N PRO A 509 29.54 -40.21 0.16
CA PRO A 509 28.70 -39.31 -0.63
C PRO A 509 27.43 -39.98 -1.20
N HIS A 510 27.28 -41.31 -1.10
CA HIS A 510 26.13 -42.04 -1.63
C HIS A 510 24.89 -42.02 -0.73
N LYS A 511 25.03 -41.57 0.53
CA LYS A 511 23.88 -41.46 1.43
C LYS A 511 22.90 -40.38 0.94
N PRO A 512 21.58 -40.58 1.13
CA PRO A 512 20.58 -39.53 0.99
C PRO A 512 20.99 -38.21 1.61
N THR A 513 20.79 -37.12 0.88
CA THR A 513 21.17 -35.77 1.32
C THR A 513 19.96 -35.03 1.88
N ILE A 514 20.02 -34.65 3.16
CA ILE A 514 19.10 -33.67 3.74
C ILE A 514 19.63 -32.29 3.36
N LEU A 515 18.91 -31.56 2.53
CA LEU A 515 19.32 -30.26 2.01
C LEU A 515 18.58 -29.14 2.75
N ALA A 516 19.33 -28.21 3.34
CA ALA A 516 18.82 -26.92 3.80
C ALA A 516 19.50 -25.79 3.03
N LEU A 517 18.70 -24.96 2.36
CA LEU A 517 19.17 -23.81 1.59
C LEU A 517 18.52 -22.54 2.12
N SER A 518 19.33 -21.67 2.73
CA SER A 518 18.86 -20.41 3.30
C SER A 518 20.00 -19.43 3.59
N ARG A 519 19.68 -18.17 3.85
CA ARG A 519 20.66 -17.23 4.45
C ARG A 519 21.00 -17.65 5.89
N PRO A 520 22.21 -17.34 6.40
CA PRO A 520 22.60 -17.62 7.79
C PRO A 520 21.93 -16.63 8.76
N ASP A 521 20.59 -16.66 8.85
CA ASP A 521 19.80 -15.78 9.72
C ASP A 521 19.22 -16.58 10.90
N PRO A 522 19.20 -16.04 12.14
CA PRO A 522 18.60 -16.71 13.29
C PRO A 522 17.16 -17.18 13.05
N LYS A 523 16.35 -16.45 12.27
CA LYS A 523 14.97 -16.80 11.96
C LYS A 523 14.86 -18.06 11.11
N LYS A 524 15.88 -18.38 10.31
CA LYS A 524 15.94 -19.60 9.50
C LYS A 524 16.23 -20.85 10.33
N ASN A 525 16.60 -20.68 11.61
CA ASN A 525 16.61 -21.74 12.62
C ASN A 525 17.45 -22.98 12.27
N VAL A 526 18.51 -22.78 11.48
CA VAL A 526 19.42 -23.85 11.04
C VAL A 526 20.11 -24.52 12.23
N THR A 527 20.34 -23.78 13.33
CA THR A 527 20.95 -24.30 14.56
C THR A 527 20.13 -25.43 15.20
N THR A 528 18.80 -25.33 15.18
CA THR A 528 17.89 -26.35 15.72
C THR A 528 17.89 -27.60 14.83
N LEU A 529 17.98 -27.42 13.50
CA LEU A 529 18.17 -28.52 12.56
C LEU A 529 19.46 -29.30 12.84
N LEU A 530 20.60 -28.63 13.06
CA LEU A 530 21.85 -29.32 13.40
C LEU A 530 21.74 -30.11 14.70
N LYS A 531 21.08 -29.57 15.73
CA LYS A 531 20.88 -30.29 17.00
C LYS A 531 20.04 -31.55 16.79
N ALA A 532 18.92 -31.42 16.09
CA ALA A 532 18.05 -32.54 15.75
C ALA A 532 18.80 -33.64 14.96
N PHE A 533 19.64 -33.25 13.99
CA PHE A 533 20.48 -34.21 13.25
C PHE A 533 21.58 -34.82 14.13
N GLY A 534 22.28 -34.01 14.94
CA GLY A 534 23.39 -34.46 15.77
C GLY A 534 23.00 -35.45 16.86
N GLU A 535 21.81 -35.27 17.46
CA GLU A 535 21.28 -36.11 18.54
C GLU A 535 20.60 -37.39 18.03
N CYS A 536 20.12 -37.41 16.77
CA CYS A 536 19.43 -38.55 16.18
C CYS A 536 20.42 -39.49 15.45
N ARG A 537 20.94 -40.50 16.17
CA ARG A 537 21.86 -41.51 15.59
C ARG A 537 21.31 -42.23 14.35
N PRO A 538 20.05 -42.73 14.34
CA PRO A 538 19.50 -43.41 13.15
C PRO A 538 19.49 -42.51 11.91
N LEU A 539 19.24 -41.21 12.08
CA LEU A 539 19.23 -40.25 10.97
C LEU A 539 20.63 -40.03 10.38
N ARG A 540 21.65 -39.95 11.25
CA ARG A 540 23.08 -39.83 10.86
C ARG A 540 23.61 -41.06 10.14
N GLU A 541 23.14 -42.24 10.54
CA GLU A 541 23.52 -43.49 9.88
C GLU A 541 22.95 -43.55 8.46
N LEU A 542 21.72 -43.07 8.25
CA LEU A 542 21.02 -43.14 6.97
C LEU A 542 21.32 -42.00 6.00
N ALA A 543 21.57 -40.77 6.48
CA ALA A 543 21.67 -39.58 5.63
C ALA A 543 22.87 -38.69 5.95
N ASN A 544 23.26 -37.87 4.96
CA ASN A 544 24.16 -36.74 5.12
C ASN A 544 23.36 -35.43 5.19
N LEU A 545 23.94 -34.37 5.77
CA LEU A 545 23.31 -33.05 5.86
C LEU A 545 24.10 -32.03 5.02
N THR A 546 23.45 -31.35 4.08
CA THR A 546 24.04 -30.26 3.29
C THR A 546 23.39 -28.93 3.65
N LEU A 547 24.22 -27.97 4.04
CA LEU A 547 23.82 -26.63 4.48
C LEU A 547 24.37 -25.58 3.51
N ILE A 548 23.52 -25.04 2.64
CA ILE A 548 23.89 -23.93 1.76
C ILE A 548 23.50 -22.63 2.48
N LEU A 549 24.49 -21.98 3.10
CA LEU A 549 24.31 -20.85 4.03
C LEU A 549 24.87 -19.53 3.50
N GLY A 550 24.48 -19.15 2.28
CA GLY A 550 24.99 -17.95 1.62
C GLY A 550 26.49 -18.03 1.27
N ASN A 551 26.99 -17.00 0.59
CA ASN A 551 28.41 -16.89 0.24
C ASN A 551 29.18 -16.17 1.35
N ARG A 552 30.41 -16.61 1.63
CA ARG A 552 31.28 -16.01 2.65
C ARG A 552 32.76 -16.17 2.30
N ASP A 553 33.54 -15.12 2.53
CA ASP A 553 35.01 -15.15 2.48
C ASP A 553 35.56 -15.35 3.89
N ASP A 554 35.34 -14.35 4.76
CA ASP A 554 35.64 -14.32 6.19
C ASP A 554 34.36 -14.23 7.04
N ILE A 555 34.34 -14.90 8.20
CA ILE A 555 33.23 -14.87 9.17
C ILE A 555 33.26 -13.56 9.99
N GLU A 556 34.44 -13.00 10.24
CA GLU A 556 34.61 -11.80 11.08
C GLU A 556 34.06 -10.53 10.40
N GLU A 557 34.10 -10.49 9.06
CA GLU A 557 33.60 -9.37 8.25
C GLU A 557 32.08 -9.42 7.99
N MET A 558 31.40 -10.49 8.42
CA MET A 558 29.96 -10.64 8.23
C MET A 558 29.17 -9.78 9.23
N SER A 559 27.90 -9.49 8.90
CA SER A 559 26.94 -8.91 9.85
C SER A 559 26.89 -9.71 11.16
N ASN A 560 26.80 -9.04 12.32
CA ASN A 560 26.76 -9.69 13.65
C ASN A 560 25.75 -10.85 13.77
N SER A 561 24.59 -10.78 13.13
CA SER A 561 23.62 -11.88 13.16
C SER A 561 24.10 -13.12 12.40
N SER A 562 24.65 -12.92 11.21
CA SER A 562 25.14 -13.99 10.34
C SER A 562 26.40 -14.66 10.88
N SER A 563 27.35 -13.88 11.41
CA SER A 563 28.58 -14.39 12.01
C SER A 563 28.29 -15.26 13.23
N VAL A 564 27.34 -14.84 14.09
CA VAL A 564 26.90 -15.62 15.27
C VAL A 564 26.28 -16.94 14.85
N VAL A 565 25.41 -16.96 13.83
CA VAL A 565 24.78 -18.20 13.35
C VAL A 565 25.83 -19.17 12.81
N LEU A 566 26.73 -18.72 11.93
CA LEU A 566 27.78 -19.57 11.38
C LEU A 566 28.77 -20.08 12.44
N THR A 567 29.18 -19.21 13.37
CA THR A 567 30.02 -19.60 14.50
C THR A 567 29.34 -20.67 15.35
N THR A 568 28.03 -20.53 15.57
CA THR A 568 27.24 -21.53 16.30
C THR A 568 27.14 -22.84 15.54
N VAL A 569 26.94 -22.80 14.21
CA VAL A 569 26.93 -23.99 13.35
C VAL A 569 28.26 -24.74 13.47
N LEU A 570 29.40 -24.06 13.37
CA LEU A 570 30.73 -24.69 13.52
C LEU A 570 30.92 -25.32 14.90
N LYS A 571 30.52 -24.62 15.98
CA LYS A 571 30.56 -25.17 17.35
C LYS A 571 29.68 -26.40 17.52
N LEU A 572 28.53 -26.46 16.86
CA LEU A 572 27.64 -27.64 16.93
C LEU A 572 28.19 -28.82 16.13
N ILE A 573 28.83 -28.58 14.99
CA ILE A 573 29.50 -29.62 14.21
C ILE A 573 30.60 -30.30 15.03
N ASP A 574 31.42 -29.49 15.71
CA ASP A 574 32.46 -29.97 16.63
C ASP A 574 31.84 -30.72 17.83
N LYS A 575 30.86 -30.12 18.51
CA LYS A 575 30.19 -30.71 19.68
C LYS A 575 29.61 -32.11 19.43
N TYR A 576 29.01 -32.34 18.26
CA TYR A 576 28.33 -33.61 17.93
C TYR A 576 29.19 -34.55 17.06
N ASP A 577 30.45 -34.19 16.80
CA ASP A 577 31.40 -34.91 15.94
C ASP A 577 30.78 -35.27 14.57
N LEU A 578 30.41 -34.23 13.82
CA LEU A 578 29.69 -34.34 12.55
C LEU A 578 30.60 -34.24 11.31
N TYR A 579 31.91 -34.34 11.50
CA TYR A 579 32.88 -34.37 10.41
C TYR A 579 32.61 -35.57 9.49
N GLY A 580 32.71 -35.37 8.18
CA GLY A 580 32.38 -36.42 7.20
C GLY A 580 30.89 -36.64 6.95
N GLN A 581 29.99 -35.95 7.68
CA GLN A 581 28.52 -36.12 7.60
C GLN A 581 27.78 -34.82 7.24
N VAL A 582 28.40 -33.65 7.46
CA VAL A 582 27.79 -32.33 7.21
C VAL A 582 28.63 -31.54 6.19
N ALA A 583 28.00 -31.08 5.12
CA ALA A 583 28.58 -30.20 4.12
C ALA A 583 28.10 -28.76 4.29
N TYR A 584 29.01 -27.80 4.17
CA TYR A 584 28.72 -26.36 4.32
C TYR A 584 29.63 -25.51 3.40
N PRO A 585 29.50 -25.64 2.06
CA PRO A 585 30.38 -24.98 1.10
C PRO A 585 30.42 -23.46 1.31
N LYS A 586 31.56 -22.83 0.97
CA LYS A 586 31.77 -21.39 1.15
C LYS A 586 31.09 -20.54 0.08
N HIS A 587 31.06 -21.02 -1.17
CA HIS A 587 30.56 -20.27 -2.32
C HIS A 587 29.67 -21.13 -3.20
N HIS A 588 28.70 -20.49 -3.83
CA HIS A 588 27.89 -21.02 -4.92
C HIS A 588 27.45 -19.86 -5.83
N LYS A 589 27.20 -20.16 -7.10
CA LYS A 589 26.59 -19.24 -8.07
C LYS A 589 25.08 -19.49 -8.15
N GLN A 590 24.31 -18.47 -8.53
CA GLN A 590 22.86 -18.62 -8.74
C GLN A 590 22.54 -19.71 -9.78
N SER A 591 23.34 -19.81 -10.85
CA SER A 591 23.20 -20.83 -11.89
C SER A 591 23.46 -22.26 -11.39
N GLU A 592 24.12 -22.43 -10.25
CA GLU A 592 24.45 -23.74 -9.65
C GLU A 592 23.35 -24.23 -8.69
N VAL A 593 22.43 -23.35 -8.25
CA VAL A 593 21.34 -23.72 -7.34
C VAL A 593 20.45 -24.86 -7.90
N PRO A 594 20.05 -24.86 -9.18
CA PRO A 594 19.41 -26.02 -9.83
C PRO A 594 20.19 -27.33 -9.66
N ASP A 595 21.51 -27.30 -9.76
CA ASP A 595 22.35 -28.49 -9.63
C ASP A 595 22.38 -29.01 -8.20
N ILE A 596 22.27 -28.13 -7.20
CA ILE A 596 22.20 -28.50 -5.79
C ILE A 596 20.89 -29.24 -5.48
N TYR A 597 19.75 -28.74 -5.96
CA TYR A 597 18.48 -29.46 -5.83
C TYR A 597 18.52 -30.81 -6.57
N ARG A 598 19.08 -30.85 -7.78
CA ARG A 598 19.26 -32.09 -8.55
C ARG A 598 20.13 -33.11 -7.81
N LEU A 599 21.21 -32.69 -7.14
CA LEU A 599 22.06 -33.57 -6.35
C LEU A 599 21.25 -34.25 -5.23
N ALA A 600 20.52 -33.46 -4.44
CA ALA A 600 19.71 -34.00 -3.35
C ALA A 600 18.59 -34.93 -3.87
N ALA A 601 17.98 -34.61 -5.02
CA ALA A 601 16.96 -35.47 -5.63
C ALA A 601 17.55 -36.81 -6.08
N LYS A 602 18.74 -36.79 -6.70
CA LYS A 602 19.44 -38.00 -7.17
C LYS A 602 19.92 -38.91 -6.04
N THR A 603 20.29 -38.36 -4.88
CA THR A 603 20.64 -39.17 -3.71
C THR A 603 19.43 -39.71 -2.96
N LYS A 604 18.19 -39.46 -3.44
CA LYS A 604 16.93 -39.78 -2.75
C LYS A 604 16.84 -39.07 -1.39
N GLY A 605 17.35 -37.84 -1.36
CA GLY A 605 17.38 -36.94 -0.21
C GLY A 605 16.07 -36.20 0.03
N VAL A 606 16.10 -35.26 0.97
CA VAL A 606 14.93 -34.49 1.42
C VAL A 606 15.31 -33.03 1.55
N PHE A 607 14.45 -32.11 1.13
CA PHE A 607 14.64 -30.68 1.39
C PHE A 607 14.00 -30.27 2.70
N ILE A 608 14.66 -29.45 3.52
CA ILE A 608 14.10 -28.95 4.78
C ILE A 608 14.18 -27.43 4.92
N ASN A 609 13.06 -26.82 5.32
CA ASN A 609 12.99 -25.44 5.80
C ASN A 609 12.51 -25.41 7.26
N PRO A 610 13.44 -25.32 8.24
CA PRO A 610 13.11 -25.35 9.66
C PRO A 610 12.82 -23.95 10.25
N ALA A 611 12.58 -22.93 9.42
CA ALA A 611 12.44 -21.54 9.87
C ALA A 611 11.36 -21.37 10.96
N LEU A 612 11.58 -20.43 11.89
CA LEU A 612 10.64 -20.13 12.97
C LEU A 612 9.28 -19.68 12.42
N VAL A 613 9.33 -18.87 11.35
CA VAL A 613 8.19 -18.45 10.53
C VAL A 613 8.69 -18.29 9.09
N GLU A 614 7.96 -18.82 8.12
CA GLU A 614 8.25 -18.67 6.69
C GLU A 614 7.06 -18.01 5.96
N PRO A 615 7.15 -16.74 5.54
CA PRO A 615 6.00 -16.02 4.98
C PRO A 615 5.40 -16.67 3.71
N PHE A 616 6.23 -17.26 2.85
CA PHE A 616 5.79 -18.01 1.67
C PHE A 616 6.62 -19.30 1.53
N GLY A 617 7.91 -19.16 1.19
CA GLY A 617 8.85 -20.27 1.03
C GLY A 617 9.07 -20.67 -0.43
N LEU A 618 9.59 -19.76 -1.26
CA LEU A 618 9.93 -20.04 -2.67
C LEU A 618 10.83 -21.28 -2.82
N THR A 619 11.79 -21.46 -1.92
CA THR A 619 12.71 -22.61 -1.92
C THR A 619 11.98 -23.96 -1.78
N LEU A 620 10.80 -23.99 -1.17
CA LEU A 620 9.97 -25.20 -1.07
C LEU A 620 9.37 -25.58 -2.42
N VAL A 621 8.91 -24.57 -3.16
CA VAL A 621 8.33 -24.75 -4.49
C VAL A 621 9.43 -25.10 -5.49
N GLU A 622 10.59 -24.43 -5.42
CA GLU A 622 11.78 -24.80 -6.19
C GLU A 622 12.20 -26.26 -5.94
N ALA A 623 12.36 -26.67 -4.67
CA ALA A 623 12.71 -28.04 -4.33
C ALA A 623 11.69 -29.06 -4.87
N ALA A 624 10.39 -28.76 -4.73
CA ALA A 624 9.32 -29.58 -5.26
C ALA A 624 9.37 -29.72 -6.79
N ALA A 625 9.77 -28.67 -7.51
CA ALA A 625 9.93 -28.69 -8.96
C ALA A 625 11.01 -29.67 -9.43
N TYR A 626 12.07 -29.86 -8.64
CA TYR A 626 13.09 -30.89 -8.89
C TYR A 626 12.71 -32.27 -8.34
N GLY A 627 11.49 -32.44 -7.82
CA GLY A 627 10.98 -33.71 -7.31
C GLY A 627 11.49 -34.10 -5.93
N LEU A 628 12.00 -33.14 -5.14
CA LEU A 628 12.39 -33.39 -3.75
C LEU A 628 11.16 -33.41 -2.84
N PRO A 629 11.03 -34.44 -1.97
CA PRO A 629 10.17 -34.35 -0.81
C PRO A 629 10.61 -33.25 0.15
N VAL A 630 9.65 -32.60 0.79
CA VAL A 630 9.87 -31.39 1.57
C VAL A 630 9.48 -31.58 3.04
N VAL A 631 10.29 -31.08 3.96
CA VAL A 631 9.93 -30.88 5.37
C VAL A 631 9.91 -29.38 5.64
N ALA A 632 8.80 -28.85 6.14
CA ALA A 632 8.66 -27.40 6.31
C ALA A 632 7.99 -27.03 7.62
N THR A 633 8.29 -25.83 8.12
CA THR A 633 7.62 -25.27 9.29
C THR A 633 6.10 -25.14 9.09
N LYS A 634 5.32 -25.46 10.12
CA LYS A 634 3.87 -25.24 10.16
C LYS A 634 3.49 -23.76 10.36
N ASN A 635 4.46 -22.90 10.63
CA ASN A 635 4.25 -21.49 10.88
C ASN A 635 4.52 -20.71 9.60
N GLY A 636 3.49 -20.51 8.76
CA GLY A 636 3.68 -19.71 7.55
C GLY A 636 2.92 -20.14 6.31
N GLY A 637 3.37 -19.60 5.18
CA GLY A 637 3.03 -20.05 3.84
C GLY A 637 3.29 -21.52 3.49
N PRO A 638 4.24 -22.25 4.14
CA PRO A 638 4.43 -23.66 3.82
C PRO A 638 3.19 -24.53 4.05
N VAL A 639 2.25 -24.11 4.91
CA VAL A 639 0.98 -24.81 5.13
C VAL A 639 0.14 -24.86 3.85
N ASP A 640 0.07 -23.73 3.13
CA ASP A 640 -0.68 -23.65 1.87
C ASP A 640 0.04 -24.39 0.74
N ILE A 641 1.37 -24.29 0.67
CA ILE A 641 2.19 -25.03 -0.30
C ILE A 641 2.00 -26.54 -0.12
N GLN A 642 2.11 -27.03 1.12
CA GLN A 642 1.93 -28.44 1.43
C GLN A 642 0.51 -28.92 1.10
N LYS A 643 -0.52 -28.12 1.36
CA LYS A 643 -1.92 -28.45 1.01
C LYS A 643 -2.13 -28.54 -0.51
N ALA A 644 -1.44 -27.71 -1.28
CA ALA A 644 -1.56 -27.68 -2.73
C ALA A 644 -0.74 -28.78 -3.44
N LEU A 645 0.48 -29.05 -2.95
CA LEU A 645 1.42 -29.99 -3.58
C LEU A 645 1.33 -31.42 -3.02
N ASN A 646 1.04 -31.57 -1.73
CA ASN A 646 1.05 -32.85 -1.00
C ASN A 646 2.36 -33.64 -1.17
N ASN A 647 3.51 -32.96 -1.05
CA ASN A 647 4.84 -33.47 -1.37
C ASN A 647 5.78 -33.55 -0.16
N GLY A 648 5.25 -33.58 1.07
CA GLY A 648 6.08 -33.38 2.26
C GLY A 648 5.39 -33.54 3.62
N LEU A 649 6.05 -33.07 4.68
CA LEU A 649 5.58 -33.06 6.06
C LEU A 649 5.75 -31.67 6.71
N LEU A 650 4.81 -31.29 7.58
CA LEU A 650 4.89 -30.06 8.37
C LEU A 650 5.45 -30.35 9.77
N ILE A 651 6.32 -29.47 10.28
CA ILE A 651 6.97 -29.60 11.58
C ILE A 651 6.76 -28.36 12.46
N ASP A 652 6.84 -28.54 13.77
CA ASP A 652 6.98 -27.41 14.70
C ASP A 652 8.46 -27.01 14.77
N PRO A 653 8.83 -25.77 14.40
CA PRO A 653 10.24 -25.36 14.37
C PRO A 653 10.87 -25.24 15.76
N HIS A 654 10.07 -25.22 16.84
CA HIS A 654 10.57 -25.19 18.22
C HIS A 654 10.79 -26.59 18.81
N ASP A 655 10.27 -27.64 18.17
CA ASP A 655 10.41 -29.01 18.61
C ASP A 655 11.44 -29.78 17.76
N GLN A 656 12.63 -29.97 18.35
CA GLN A 656 13.73 -30.72 17.75
C GLN A 656 13.35 -32.16 17.41
N LYS A 657 12.51 -32.80 18.23
CA LYS A 657 12.12 -34.20 18.03
C LYS A 657 11.24 -34.34 16.80
N THR A 658 10.27 -33.44 16.65
CA THR A 658 9.40 -33.40 15.46
C THR A 658 10.22 -33.21 14.17
N ILE A 659 11.28 -32.39 14.18
CA ILE A 659 12.19 -32.24 13.04
C ILE A 659 12.91 -33.56 12.71
N ALA A 660 13.52 -34.20 13.72
CA ALA A 660 14.26 -35.45 13.54
C ALA A 660 13.36 -36.59 13.05
N ASP A 661 12.17 -36.75 13.65
CA ASP A 661 11.21 -37.79 13.31
C ASP A 661 10.68 -37.64 11.87
N ALA A 662 10.37 -36.41 11.44
CA ALA A 662 9.91 -36.14 10.08
C ALA A 662 10.98 -36.43 9.02
N LEU A 663 12.23 -36.02 9.28
CA LEU A 663 13.36 -36.30 8.39
C LEU A 663 13.64 -37.81 8.33
N LEU A 664 13.68 -38.49 9.47
CA LEU A 664 13.90 -39.93 9.55
C LEU A 664 12.81 -40.69 8.79
N LYS A 665 11.55 -40.29 8.95
CA LYS A 665 10.43 -40.91 8.24
C LYS A 665 10.57 -40.82 6.72
N LEU A 666 10.90 -39.65 6.17
CA LEU A 666 11.03 -39.46 4.72
C LEU A 666 12.29 -40.12 4.13
N VAL A 667 13.37 -40.21 4.89
CA VAL A 667 14.60 -40.89 4.45
C VAL A 667 14.47 -42.42 4.54
N ALA A 668 13.79 -42.93 5.57
CA ALA A 668 13.66 -44.38 5.80
C ALA A 668 12.55 -45.03 4.94
N ASP A 669 11.41 -44.34 4.75
CA ASP A 669 10.27 -44.86 3.99
C ASP A 669 10.38 -44.48 2.50
N LYS A 670 10.88 -45.43 1.71
CA LYS A 670 11.02 -45.25 0.25
C LYS A 670 9.67 -45.05 -0.46
N ASN A 671 8.60 -45.68 0.01
CA ASN A 671 7.28 -45.57 -0.63
C ASN A 671 6.74 -44.15 -0.45
N LEU A 672 6.80 -43.64 0.78
CA LEU A 672 6.42 -42.27 1.08
C LEU A 672 7.26 -41.26 0.27
N TRP A 673 8.56 -41.50 0.15
CA TRP A 673 9.45 -40.65 -0.66
C TRP A 673 9.00 -40.58 -2.12
N PHE A 674 8.69 -41.73 -2.75
CA PHE A 674 8.22 -41.78 -4.13
C PHE A 674 6.85 -41.13 -4.32
N GLU A 675 5.94 -41.30 -3.36
CA GLU A 675 4.64 -40.62 -3.36
C GLU A 675 4.79 -39.10 -3.30
N CYS A 676 5.63 -38.60 -2.38
CA CYS A 676 5.92 -37.18 -2.25
C CYS A 676 6.55 -36.61 -3.53
N ARG A 677 7.52 -37.31 -4.13
CA ARG A 677 8.13 -36.90 -5.41
C ARG A 677 7.08 -36.84 -6.53
N LYS A 678 6.26 -37.90 -6.66
CA LYS A 678 5.21 -37.97 -7.69
C LYS A 678 4.20 -36.82 -7.53
N ASN A 679 3.76 -36.56 -6.31
CA ASN A 679 2.80 -35.48 -6.02
C ASN A 679 3.40 -34.10 -6.29
N GLY A 680 4.65 -33.86 -5.87
CA GLY A 680 5.37 -32.61 -6.14
C GLY A 680 5.44 -32.32 -7.64
N LEU A 681 5.98 -33.25 -8.43
CA LEU A 681 6.11 -33.10 -9.88
C LEU A 681 4.76 -32.98 -10.59
N LYS A 682 3.73 -33.71 -10.13
CA LYS A 682 2.38 -33.62 -10.70
C LYS A 682 1.73 -32.26 -10.45
N ASN A 683 1.87 -31.72 -9.24
CA ASN A 683 1.12 -30.53 -8.80
C ASN A 683 1.89 -29.22 -8.93
N ILE A 684 3.19 -29.25 -9.29
CA ILE A 684 4.03 -28.04 -9.35
C ILE A 684 3.50 -26.99 -10.34
N HIS A 685 2.85 -27.43 -11.43
CA HIS A 685 2.24 -26.56 -12.43
C HIS A 685 1.24 -25.56 -11.81
N ARG A 686 0.65 -25.88 -10.65
CA ARG A 686 -0.28 -25.00 -9.92
C ARG A 686 0.37 -23.72 -9.41
N PHE A 687 1.70 -23.69 -9.30
CA PHE A 687 2.51 -22.55 -8.89
C PHE A 687 3.17 -21.85 -10.09
N SER A 688 2.79 -22.19 -11.33
CA SER A 688 3.41 -21.64 -12.54
C SER A 688 2.76 -20.32 -12.97
N TRP A 689 3.52 -19.46 -13.64
CA TRP A 689 2.99 -18.21 -14.21
C TRP A 689 1.78 -18.37 -15.15
N PRO A 690 1.72 -19.36 -16.07
CA PRO A 690 0.53 -19.57 -16.90
C PRO A 690 -0.72 -19.89 -16.07
N GLU A 691 -0.60 -20.76 -15.07
CA GLU A 691 -1.73 -21.11 -14.19
C GLU A 691 -2.13 -19.94 -13.29
N HIS A 692 -1.17 -19.16 -12.82
CA HIS A 692 -1.43 -17.90 -12.12
C HIS A 692 -2.28 -16.96 -13.00
N CYS A 693 -1.87 -16.74 -14.25
CA CYS A 693 -2.54 -15.83 -15.16
C CYS A 693 -3.95 -16.33 -15.53
N ARG A 694 -4.15 -17.63 -15.76
CA ARG A 694 -5.48 -18.22 -15.99
C ARG A 694 -6.42 -17.98 -14.80
N ASN A 695 -5.96 -18.26 -13.59
CA ASN A 695 -6.77 -18.04 -12.38
C ASN A 695 -7.03 -16.55 -12.16
N TYR A 696 -6.02 -15.70 -12.37
CA TYR A 696 -6.15 -14.25 -12.32
C TYR A 696 -7.24 -13.74 -13.27
N LEU A 697 -7.16 -14.07 -14.56
CA LEU A 697 -8.13 -13.64 -15.57
C LEU A 697 -9.54 -14.19 -15.29
N SER A 698 -9.65 -15.44 -14.83
CA SER A 698 -10.92 -16.05 -14.44
C SER A 698 -11.58 -15.30 -13.28
N HIS A 699 -10.79 -14.89 -12.28
CA HIS A 699 -11.29 -14.11 -11.15
C HIS A 699 -11.65 -12.69 -11.54
N VAL A 700 -10.87 -12.05 -12.42
CA VAL A 700 -11.21 -10.74 -12.97
C VAL A 700 -12.54 -10.83 -13.70
N GLU A 701 -12.72 -11.74 -14.66
CA GLU A 701 -13.98 -11.92 -15.40
C GLU A 701 -15.18 -12.13 -14.45
N HIS A 702 -15.05 -13.00 -13.46
CA HIS A 702 -16.13 -13.25 -12.50
C HIS A 702 -16.44 -12.04 -11.60
N SER A 703 -15.47 -11.15 -11.39
CA SER A 703 -15.61 -9.97 -10.54
C SER A 703 -15.90 -8.70 -11.34
N ARG A 704 -16.06 -8.79 -12.66
CA ARG A 704 -16.43 -7.66 -13.54
C ARG A 704 -17.89 -7.28 -13.36
N ASN A 705 -18.15 -6.56 -12.28
CA ASN A 705 -19.35 -5.74 -12.16
C ASN A 705 -19.14 -4.35 -12.78
N HIS A 706 -17.89 -3.94 -12.98
CA HIS A 706 -17.51 -2.73 -13.71
C HIS A 706 -17.48 -2.98 -15.22
N HIS A 707 -18.23 -2.18 -15.96
CA HIS A 707 -18.02 -1.97 -17.38
C HIS A 707 -17.82 -0.46 -17.56
N PRO A 708 -16.82 -0.01 -18.33
CA PRO A 708 -16.85 1.35 -18.83
C PRO A 708 -18.21 1.51 -19.49
N THR A 709 -19.01 2.48 -19.05
CA THR A 709 -20.22 2.82 -19.79
C THR A 709 -19.78 3.05 -21.22
N THR A 710 -20.46 2.40 -22.18
CA THR A 710 -20.18 2.43 -23.63
C THR A 710 -20.28 3.84 -24.24
N ARG A 711 -20.26 4.88 -23.40
CA ARG A 711 -20.60 6.28 -23.65
C ARG A 711 -19.57 7.26 -23.08
N LEU A 712 -18.36 6.84 -22.72
CA LEU A 712 -17.21 7.75 -22.81
C LEU A 712 -16.95 8.01 -24.31
N SER A 713 -17.91 8.66 -24.97
CA SER A 713 -17.87 9.00 -26.38
C SER A 713 -16.95 10.20 -26.51
N MET A 714 -15.66 9.90 -26.69
CA MET A 714 -14.70 10.93 -27.04
C MET A 714 -15.16 11.55 -28.36
N PRO A 715 -15.38 12.88 -28.44
CA PRO A 715 -15.54 13.52 -29.73
C PRO A 715 -14.27 13.25 -30.55
N ALA A 716 -14.42 12.79 -31.79
CA ALA A 716 -13.30 12.76 -32.72
C ALA A 716 -12.74 14.19 -32.80
N PRO A 717 -11.40 14.39 -32.77
CA PRO A 717 -10.84 15.69 -33.10
C PRO A 717 -11.22 15.97 -34.55
N GLU A 718 -12.28 16.74 -34.78
CA GLU A 718 -12.45 17.41 -36.05
C GLU A 718 -11.25 18.36 -36.16
N GLU A 719 -10.31 18.01 -37.04
CA GLU A 719 -9.25 18.94 -37.43
C GLU A 719 -9.91 20.29 -37.72
N PRO A 720 -9.39 21.41 -37.16
CA PRO A 720 -9.89 22.71 -37.52
C PRO A 720 -9.60 22.91 -39.01
N MET A 721 -10.62 22.69 -39.84
CA MET A 721 -10.65 22.94 -41.29
C MET A 721 -10.48 24.44 -41.65
N SER A 722 -9.78 25.21 -40.81
CA SER A 722 -9.53 26.64 -40.99
C SER A 722 -8.09 27.08 -40.69
N GLU A 723 -7.21 26.23 -40.15
CA GLU A 723 -5.78 26.59 -40.01
C GLU A 723 -4.96 26.27 -41.27
N SER A 724 -5.35 25.26 -42.06
CA SER A 724 -4.70 24.95 -43.35
C SER A 724 -5.04 25.94 -44.48
N LEU A 725 -5.84 26.98 -44.22
CA LEU A 725 -6.21 27.99 -45.21
C LEU A 725 -5.67 29.39 -44.90
N ARG A 726 -4.94 29.59 -43.80
CA ARG A 726 -4.25 30.88 -43.53
C ARG A 726 -2.91 31.01 -44.26
N ASP A 727 -2.32 29.90 -44.70
CA ASP A 727 -1.07 29.89 -45.49
C ASP A 727 -1.30 29.85 -47.01
N VAL A 728 -2.54 30.07 -47.48
CA VAL A 728 -2.88 30.06 -48.92
C VAL A 728 -3.03 31.48 -49.50
N GLU A 729 -2.92 32.53 -48.68
CA GLU A 729 -2.92 33.93 -49.19
C GLU A 729 -1.58 34.33 -49.86
N ASP A 730 -0.53 33.51 -49.78
CA ASP A 730 0.79 33.80 -50.37
C ASP A 730 1.22 32.86 -51.52
N LEU A 731 0.34 31.96 -52.01
CA LEU A 731 0.61 31.15 -53.20
C LEU A 731 -0.25 31.61 -54.38
N SER A 732 0.35 32.44 -55.23
CA SER A 732 -0.15 32.78 -56.56
C SER A 732 -0.19 31.53 -57.47
N ILE A 733 -1.23 30.71 -57.33
CA ILE A 733 -1.48 29.58 -58.22
C ILE A 733 -2.02 30.11 -59.55
N LYS A 734 -1.11 30.26 -60.53
CA LYS A 734 -1.46 30.49 -61.94
C LYS A 734 -2.05 29.19 -62.51
N PHE A 735 -3.34 29.18 -62.78
CA PHE A 735 -3.95 28.15 -63.63
C PHE A 735 -3.59 28.41 -65.10
N SER A 736 -2.86 27.49 -65.73
CA SER A 736 -2.76 27.40 -67.19
C SER A 736 -3.96 26.58 -67.66
N ILE A 737 -4.85 27.21 -68.43
CA ILE A 737 -5.97 26.54 -69.10
C ILE A 737 -5.58 26.45 -70.59
N ASP A 738 -5.20 25.26 -71.03
CA ASP A 738 -5.22 24.88 -72.43
C ASP A 738 -6.64 24.42 -72.78
N GLY A 739 -7.23 25.03 -73.81
CA GLY A 739 -8.49 24.58 -74.40
C GLY A 739 -9.40 25.71 -74.88
N ASP A 740 -9.26 26.06 -76.16
CA ASP A 740 -10.15 26.93 -76.93
C ASP A 740 -11.64 26.57 -76.79
N PHE A 741 -12.54 27.55 -76.66
CA PHE A 741 -13.75 27.70 -77.50
C PHE A 741 -14.47 29.05 -77.27
N LYS A 742 -15.16 29.49 -78.33
CA LYS A 742 -15.53 30.87 -78.68
C LYS A 742 -16.88 31.39 -78.12
N LEU A 743 -16.91 32.72 -77.94
CA LEU A 743 -17.97 33.71 -78.24
C LEU A 743 -19.35 33.61 -77.53
N ASN A 744 -19.53 34.44 -76.49
CA ASN A 744 -20.40 35.64 -76.46
C ASN A 744 -21.09 35.85 -75.09
N GLY A 745 -20.71 36.96 -74.42
CA GLY A 745 -21.45 37.55 -73.28
C GLY A 745 -20.70 37.48 -71.94
N GLU A 746 -19.88 38.50 -71.68
CA GLU A 746 -19.08 38.65 -70.46
C GLU A 746 -19.92 38.83 -69.19
N VAL A 747 -19.62 38.01 -68.17
CA VAL A 747 -19.60 38.44 -66.77
C VAL A 747 -18.18 38.18 -66.30
N ASP A 748 -17.48 39.24 -65.88
CA ASP A 748 -16.08 39.24 -65.48
C ASP A 748 -15.78 38.12 -64.44
N ALA A 749 -14.72 37.36 -64.68
CA ALA A 749 -14.29 36.23 -63.86
C ALA A 749 -14.05 36.65 -62.40
N SER A 750 -13.62 37.90 -62.17
CA SER A 750 -13.46 38.46 -60.83
C SER A 750 -14.79 38.63 -60.09
N THR A 751 -15.86 38.91 -60.83
CA THR A 751 -17.21 39.12 -60.28
C THR A 751 -17.89 37.79 -59.95
N ARG A 752 -17.66 36.74 -60.76
CA ARG A 752 -18.11 35.37 -60.48
C ARG A 752 -17.41 34.77 -59.26
N GLN A 753 -16.11 35.03 -59.10
CA GLN A 753 -15.36 34.59 -57.93
C GLN A 753 -15.83 35.29 -56.65
N LYS A 754 -16.10 36.61 -56.71
CA LYS A 754 -16.72 37.35 -55.59
C LYS A 754 -18.13 36.86 -55.25
N GLN A 755 -18.97 36.56 -56.24
CA GLN A 755 -20.32 36.04 -56.00
C GLN A 755 -20.32 34.63 -55.42
N LEU A 756 -19.38 33.77 -55.82
CA LEU A 756 -19.20 32.44 -55.21
C LEU A 756 -18.72 32.56 -53.76
N ILE A 757 -17.78 33.47 -53.47
CA ILE A 757 -17.30 33.72 -52.11
C ILE A 757 -18.43 34.28 -51.23
N GLU A 758 -19.23 35.24 -51.71
CA GLU A 758 -20.42 35.78 -51.01
C GLU A 758 -21.53 34.72 -50.83
N ALA A 759 -21.71 33.82 -51.79
CA ALA A 759 -22.67 32.72 -51.67
C ALA A 759 -22.24 31.70 -50.60
N PHE A 760 -20.94 31.39 -50.50
CA PHE A 760 -20.40 30.56 -49.43
C PHE A 760 -20.46 31.26 -48.06
N THR A 761 -20.25 32.58 -47.99
CA THR A 761 -20.38 33.32 -46.72
C THR A 761 -21.83 33.44 -46.25
N ARG A 762 -22.82 33.50 -47.17
CA ARG A 762 -24.25 33.50 -46.81
C ARG A 762 -24.76 32.14 -46.35
N ILE A 763 -24.20 31.04 -46.83
CA ILE A 763 -24.52 29.69 -46.34
C ILE A 763 -23.95 29.48 -44.91
N ALA A 764 -22.90 30.21 -44.54
CA ALA A 764 -22.25 30.14 -43.23
C ALA A 764 -22.80 31.11 -42.16
N ALA A 765 -23.74 31.99 -42.50
CA ALA A 765 -24.33 32.94 -41.55
C ALA A 765 -25.74 32.48 -41.12
N PRO A 766 -25.96 32.06 -39.86
CA PRO A 766 -27.30 31.79 -39.38
C PRO A 766 -28.04 33.12 -39.18
N ASN A 767 -29.15 33.29 -39.89
CA ASN A 767 -30.12 34.34 -39.63
C ASN A 767 -30.66 34.23 -38.19
N GLY A 768 -30.57 35.32 -37.42
CA GLY A 768 -31.60 35.72 -36.47
C GLY A 768 -31.85 34.83 -35.23
N ASN A 769 -30.82 34.62 -34.42
CA ASN A 769 -30.84 34.59 -32.94
C ASN A 769 -29.49 34.03 -32.49
N SER A 770 -28.70 34.81 -31.76
CA SER A 770 -27.36 34.42 -31.29
C SER A 770 -27.43 33.36 -30.19
N LYS A 771 -27.81 32.13 -30.53
CA LYS A 771 -27.47 30.97 -29.70
C LYS A 771 -26.01 30.65 -29.98
N ARG A 772 -25.13 30.84 -28.99
CA ARG A 772 -23.74 30.34 -29.02
C ARG A 772 -23.79 28.85 -29.39
N THR A 773 -23.33 28.48 -30.58
CA THR A 773 -23.23 27.08 -30.99
C THR A 773 -22.10 26.44 -30.17
N TYR A 774 -22.48 25.74 -29.10
CA TYR A 774 -21.55 25.20 -28.11
C TYR A 774 -21.12 23.77 -28.47
N CYS A 775 -19.80 23.54 -28.54
CA CYS A 775 -19.21 22.22 -28.74
C CYS A 775 -17.97 22.10 -27.84
N PRO A 776 -17.94 21.16 -26.87
CA PRO A 776 -16.81 21.00 -25.93
C PRO A 776 -15.44 20.87 -26.62
N GLY A 777 -15.38 20.20 -27.78
CA GLY A 777 -14.14 19.99 -28.54
C GLY A 777 -13.48 21.25 -29.13
N ARG A 778 -14.12 22.43 -29.04
CA ARG A 778 -13.49 23.71 -29.46
C ARG A 778 -12.71 24.41 -28.34
N ARG A 779 -12.92 24.02 -27.08
CA ARG A 779 -12.25 24.64 -25.94
C ARG A 779 -10.84 24.08 -25.82
N GLN A 780 -9.84 24.96 -25.71
CA GLN A 780 -8.44 24.60 -25.53
C GLN A 780 -7.99 24.67 -24.07
N LYS A 781 -8.68 25.46 -23.24
CA LYS A 781 -8.40 25.64 -21.80
C LYS A 781 -9.69 25.65 -20.98
N LEU A 782 -9.62 25.17 -19.74
CA LEU A 782 -10.75 25.18 -18.79
C LEU A 782 -10.39 25.92 -17.50
N TYR A 783 -11.23 26.85 -17.10
CA TYR A 783 -11.13 27.54 -15.82
C TYR A 783 -12.21 27.04 -14.87
N VAL A 784 -11.78 26.44 -13.77
CA VAL A 784 -12.63 25.81 -12.77
C VAL A 784 -12.67 26.69 -11.53
N ILE A 785 -13.86 27.17 -11.17
CA ILE A 785 -14.07 28.01 -9.98
C ILE A 785 -14.57 27.11 -8.85
N ALA A 786 -13.72 26.85 -7.85
CA ALA A 786 -13.96 25.95 -6.72
C ALA A 786 -13.74 26.62 -5.35
N ALA A 787 -14.06 27.91 -5.24
CA ALA A 787 -13.83 28.72 -4.05
C ALA A 787 -14.95 28.57 -3.01
N ASP A 788 -14.67 27.94 -1.87
CA ASP A 788 -15.67 27.62 -0.84
C ASP A 788 -15.93 28.80 0.14
N CYS A 789 -16.63 29.85 -0.31
CA CYS A 789 -16.80 31.09 0.46
C CYS A 789 -18.06 31.07 1.37
N TYR A 790 -17.89 30.74 2.65
CA TYR A 790 -18.98 30.67 3.64
C TYR A 790 -18.91 31.74 4.74
N SER A 791 -20.06 32.08 5.33
CA SER A 791 -20.20 32.86 6.56
C SER A 791 -19.99 31.99 7.81
N SER A 792 -19.93 32.61 8.99
CA SER A 792 -19.89 31.89 10.28
C SER A 792 -21.10 31.01 10.56
N THR A 793 -22.22 31.22 9.85
CA THR A 793 -23.44 30.40 9.94
C THR A 793 -23.52 29.35 8.84
N GLY A 794 -22.48 29.22 8.03
CA GLY A 794 -22.42 28.28 6.91
C GLY A 794 -23.17 28.73 5.65
N LYS A 795 -23.71 29.95 5.59
CA LYS A 795 -24.37 30.46 4.37
C LYS A 795 -23.33 30.96 3.35
N CYS A 796 -23.64 30.85 2.06
CA CYS A 796 -22.79 31.43 1.02
C CYS A 796 -22.69 32.95 1.19
N ASN A 797 -21.48 33.49 1.08
CA ASN A 797 -21.22 34.93 1.23
C ASN A 797 -21.25 35.62 -0.16
N ASP A 798 -21.69 36.87 -0.23
CA ASP A 798 -21.69 37.69 -1.46
C ASP A 798 -20.28 37.83 -2.09
N ASN A 799 -19.23 37.64 -1.27
CA ASN A 799 -17.85 37.55 -1.73
C ASN A 799 -17.63 36.42 -2.76
N PHE A 800 -18.34 35.29 -2.65
CA PHE A 800 -18.26 34.17 -3.60
C PHE A 800 -18.56 34.62 -5.03
N TRP A 801 -19.71 35.27 -5.21
CA TRP A 801 -20.20 35.73 -6.50
C TRP A 801 -19.37 36.89 -7.06
N THR A 802 -18.72 37.65 -6.19
CA THR A 802 -17.72 38.63 -6.59
C THR A 802 -16.48 37.96 -7.18
N VAL A 803 -15.99 36.89 -6.56
CA VAL A 803 -14.88 36.07 -7.10
C VAL A 803 -15.24 35.49 -8.46
N VAL A 804 -16.43 34.89 -8.61
CA VAL A 804 -16.90 34.31 -9.86
C VAL A 804 -16.84 35.35 -10.99
N ARG A 805 -17.40 36.54 -10.77
CA ARG A 805 -17.38 37.63 -11.76
C ARG A 805 -15.97 38.12 -12.08
N SER A 806 -15.11 38.29 -11.07
CA SER A 806 -13.72 38.72 -11.27
C SER A 806 -12.92 37.71 -12.10
N VAL A 807 -13.07 36.42 -11.81
CA VAL A 807 -12.37 35.35 -12.54
C VAL A 807 -12.85 35.31 -14.00
N MET A 808 -14.16 35.35 -14.24
CA MET A 808 -14.71 35.33 -15.60
C MET A 808 -14.24 36.53 -16.43
N LYS A 809 -14.21 37.73 -15.84
CA LYS A 809 -13.70 38.94 -16.52
C LYS A 809 -12.21 38.84 -16.84
N ALA A 810 -11.37 38.51 -15.86
CA ALA A 810 -9.93 38.36 -16.06
C ALA A 810 -9.62 37.32 -17.15
N ALA A 811 -10.35 36.21 -17.15
CA ALA A 811 -10.21 35.14 -18.13
C ALA A 811 -10.57 35.56 -19.56
N THR A 812 -11.61 36.37 -19.73
CA THR A 812 -11.98 36.91 -21.04
C THR A 812 -10.99 37.93 -21.59
N LEU A 813 -10.20 38.58 -20.72
CA LEU A 813 -9.18 39.55 -21.12
C LEU A 813 -7.85 38.88 -21.52
N SER A 814 -7.51 37.73 -20.94
CA SER A 814 -6.23 37.06 -21.19
C SER A 814 -6.22 36.12 -22.40
N SER A 815 -7.35 35.83 -23.04
CA SER A 815 -7.44 34.83 -24.11
C SER A 815 -8.41 35.22 -25.22
N SER A 816 -8.17 34.70 -26.44
CA SER A 816 -9.03 34.97 -27.60
C SER A 816 -10.45 34.42 -27.37
N SER A 817 -11.47 35.18 -27.78
CA SER A 817 -12.87 34.84 -27.49
C SER A 817 -13.25 33.48 -28.09
N GLY A 818 -13.61 32.51 -27.23
CA GLY A 818 -14.10 31.19 -27.64
C GLY A 818 -13.20 30.00 -27.30
N GLN A 819 -11.91 30.21 -26.98
CA GLN A 819 -10.98 29.13 -26.64
C GLN A 819 -11.03 28.68 -25.17
N VAL A 820 -11.48 29.55 -24.26
CA VAL A 820 -11.57 29.26 -22.81
C VAL A 820 -12.97 28.82 -22.45
N GLY A 821 -13.06 27.76 -21.64
CA GLY A 821 -14.31 27.34 -21.01
C GLY A 821 -14.36 27.52 -19.49
N PHE A 822 -15.57 27.62 -18.94
CA PHE A 822 -15.81 27.91 -17.52
C PHE A 822 -16.58 26.79 -16.82
N VAL A 823 -16.04 26.28 -15.71
CA VAL A 823 -16.70 25.28 -14.88
C VAL A 823 -16.89 25.83 -13.47
N LEU A 824 -18.11 25.76 -12.93
CA LEU A 824 -18.37 26.07 -11.53
C LEU A 824 -18.38 24.77 -10.72
N SER A 825 -17.61 24.70 -9.65
CA SER A 825 -17.51 23.52 -8.79
C SER A 825 -17.82 23.87 -7.34
N THR A 826 -18.88 23.29 -6.77
CA THR A 826 -19.44 23.69 -5.48
C THR A 826 -19.96 22.52 -4.64
N GLY A 827 -19.99 22.70 -3.32
CA GLY A 827 -20.64 21.80 -2.36
C GLY A 827 -22.17 21.94 -2.30
N LEU A 828 -22.74 22.97 -2.96
CA LEU A 828 -24.18 23.23 -3.04
C LEU A 828 -24.89 22.22 -3.94
N SER A 829 -26.15 21.91 -3.61
CA SER A 829 -27.00 21.13 -4.52
C SER A 829 -27.25 21.84 -5.84
N LEU A 830 -27.64 21.09 -6.88
CA LEU A 830 -27.93 21.67 -8.19
C LEU A 830 -29.07 22.70 -8.09
N LEU A 831 -30.09 22.41 -7.29
CA LEU A 831 -31.22 23.32 -7.05
C LEU A 831 -30.76 24.61 -6.36
N GLU A 832 -30.01 24.50 -5.25
CA GLU A 832 -29.45 25.67 -4.54
C GLU A 832 -28.55 26.51 -5.48
N THR A 833 -27.73 25.85 -6.29
CA THR A 833 -26.80 26.53 -7.23
C THR A 833 -27.56 27.32 -8.30
N ILE A 834 -28.62 26.75 -8.87
CA ILE A 834 -29.43 27.43 -9.89
C ILE A 834 -30.21 28.60 -9.28
N GLU A 835 -30.74 28.44 -8.06
CA GLU A 835 -31.45 29.51 -7.34
C GLU A 835 -30.51 30.68 -7.03
N ASP A 836 -29.30 30.41 -6.55
CA ASP A 836 -28.33 31.44 -6.23
C ASP A 836 -27.82 32.18 -7.48
N LEU A 837 -27.54 31.46 -8.57
CA LEU A 837 -27.14 32.06 -9.85
C LEU A 837 -28.20 33.03 -10.38
N LYS A 838 -29.49 32.64 -10.30
CA LYS A 838 -30.62 33.51 -10.68
C LYS A 838 -30.72 34.75 -9.80
N CYS A 839 -30.54 34.59 -8.48
CA CYS A 839 -30.57 35.72 -7.55
C CYS A 839 -29.46 36.74 -7.81
N GLN A 840 -28.30 36.27 -8.26
CA GLN A 840 -27.10 37.10 -8.49
C GLN A 840 -27.00 37.65 -9.92
N GLN A 841 -28.01 37.41 -10.77
CA GLN A 841 -28.07 37.84 -12.17
C GLN A 841 -26.90 37.33 -13.04
N ILE A 842 -26.39 36.12 -12.75
CA ILE A 842 -25.38 35.44 -13.57
C ILE A 842 -26.11 34.41 -14.44
N GLY A 843 -25.86 34.45 -15.76
CA GLY A 843 -26.48 33.51 -16.69
C GLY A 843 -25.97 32.09 -16.45
N THR A 844 -26.87 31.12 -16.32
CA THR A 844 -26.48 29.70 -16.21
C THR A 844 -25.73 29.22 -17.46
N GLU A 845 -26.07 29.80 -18.62
CA GLU A 845 -25.47 29.59 -19.93
C GLU A 845 -24.06 30.19 -20.09
N ASP A 846 -23.57 30.93 -19.10
CA ASP A 846 -22.19 31.39 -19.08
C ASP A 846 -21.21 30.29 -18.64
N PHE A 847 -21.74 29.19 -18.05
CA PHE A 847 -20.94 28.04 -17.62
C PHE A 847 -21.04 26.88 -18.60
N ASP A 848 -19.86 26.32 -18.85
CA ASP A 848 -19.60 25.14 -19.64
C ASP A 848 -19.64 23.86 -18.82
N ALA A 849 -19.80 23.88 -17.50
CA ALA A 849 -20.33 22.78 -16.69
C ALA A 849 -20.56 23.27 -15.26
N LEU A 850 -21.50 22.63 -14.58
CA LEU A 850 -21.73 22.81 -13.14
C LEU A 850 -21.45 21.48 -12.43
N ILE A 851 -20.49 21.47 -11.52
CA ILE A 851 -20.20 20.36 -10.60
C ILE A 851 -20.81 20.75 -9.25
N CYS A 852 -21.86 20.03 -8.85
CA CYS A 852 -22.64 20.30 -7.64
C CYS A 852 -22.54 19.15 -6.64
N SER A 853 -23.04 19.37 -5.42
CA SER A 853 -23.13 18.37 -4.35
C SER A 853 -21.78 17.68 -4.09
N SER A 854 -20.72 18.48 -4.02
CA SER A 854 -19.33 18.03 -3.81
C SER A 854 -18.83 17.04 -4.86
N GLY A 855 -19.39 17.08 -6.08
CA GLY A 855 -19.00 16.25 -7.21
C GLY A 855 -19.96 15.12 -7.55
N SER A 856 -21.05 14.90 -6.80
CA SER A 856 -22.00 13.81 -7.12
C SER A 856 -22.87 14.10 -8.33
N THR A 857 -23.08 15.40 -8.63
CA THR A 857 -24.00 15.85 -9.68
C THR A 857 -23.24 16.72 -10.67
N LEU A 858 -23.35 16.36 -11.95
CA LEU A 858 -22.79 17.13 -13.06
C LEU A 858 -23.94 17.63 -13.94
N CYS A 859 -23.92 18.90 -14.31
CA CYS A 859 -24.92 19.53 -15.16
C CYS A 859 -24.25 20.29 -16.30
N TYR A 860 -24.90 20.28 -17.46
CA TYR A 860 -24.44 20.91 -18.70
C TYR A 860 -25.46 21.96 -19.16
N PRO A 861 -25.40 23.21 -18.64
CA PRO A 861 -26.48 24.20 -18.77
C PRO A 861 -26.95 24.49 -20.21
N TRP A 862 -26.09 24.35 -21.21
CA TRP A 862 -26.43 24.56 -22.62
C TRP A 862 -27.21 23.39 -23.25
N ARG A 863 -27.14 22.18 -22.66
CA ARG A 863 -27.84 20.97 -23.14
C ARG A 863 -29.19 20.84 -22.44
N ASP A 864 -29.15 20.75 -21.12
CA ASP A 864 -30.31 20.65 -20.23
C ASP A 864 -29.90 21.14 -18.84
N LEU A 865 -30.84 21.71 -18.10
CA LEU A 865 -30.64 22.16 -16.72
C LEU A 865 -30.75 21.00 -15.71
N GLY A 866 -30.94 19.77 -16.18
CA GLY A 866 -30.91 18.54 -15.36
C GLY A 866 -29.51 17.97 -15.11
N ALA A 867 -29.43 17.01 -14.19
CA ALA A 867 -28.24 16.22 -13.95
C ALA A 867 -27.92 15.30 -15.15
N ASP A 868 -26.63 15.10 -15.45
CA ASP A 868 -26.18 14.23 -16.54
C ASP A 868 -26.34 12.75 -16.13
N LEU A 869 -27.23 12.05 -16.83
CA LEU A 869 -27.55 10.65 -16.54
C LEU A 869 -26.36 9.70 -16.76
N ASP A 870 -25.44 10.04 -17.67
CA ASP A 870 -24.28 9.18 -17.96
C ASP A 870 -23.25 9.30 -16.82
N TYR A 871 -23.04 10.50 -16.29
CA TYR A 871 -22.24 10.73 -15.09
C TYR A 871 -22.89 10.12 -13.83
N GLU A 872 -24.21 10.22 -13.66
CA GLU A 872 -24.89 9.58 -12.53
C GLU A 872 -24.65 8.07 -12.48
N LYS A 873 -24.73 7.39 -13.64
CA LYS A 873 -24.42 5.95 -13.76
C LYS A 873 -22.95 5.65 -13.52
N HIS A 874 -22.06 6.57 -13.91
CA HIS A 874 -20.63 6.44 -13.68
C HIS A 874 -20.31 6.44 -12.18
N VAL A 875 -20.96 7.31 -11.40
CA VAL A 875 -20.70 7.45 -9.96
C VAL A 875 -21.52 6.53 -9.05
N GLU A 876 -22.59 5.92 -9.56
CA GLU A 876 -23.49 5.03 -8.81
C GLU A 876 -22.82 3.72 -8.37
N TYR A 877 -21.68 3.38 -8.95
CA TYR A 877 -20.99 2.14 -8.66
C TYR A 877 -20.72 1.92 -7.16
N ARG A 878 -21.20 0.78 -6.61
CA ARG A 878 -21.12 0.39 -5.19
C ARG A 878 -21.73 1.40 -4.21
N TRP A 879 -22.55 2.32 -4.68
CA TRP A 879 -23.25 3.23 -3.80
C TRP A 879 -24.18 2.45 -2.86
N PRO A 880 -24.06 2.61 -1.52
CA PRO A 880 -24.92 1.85 -0.60
C PRO A 880 -26.40 2.26 -0.63
N GLY A 881 -26.73 3.41 -1.22
CA GLY A 881 -28.08 3.97 -1.26
C GLY A 881 -28.65 4.20 0.14
N ASP A 882 -29.95 4.02 0.29
CA ASP A 882 -30.69 4.33 1.52
C ASP A 882 -30.18 3.57 2.76
N ASN A 883 -29.46 2.45 2.57
CA ASN A 883 -28.90 1.64 3.66
C ASN A 883 -27.86 2.38 4.50
N ILE A 884 -27.23 3.45 3.97
CA ILE A 884 -26.23 4.23 4.70
C ILE A 884 -26.86 5.20 5.70
N GLN A 885 -28.06 5.71 5.40
CA GLN A 885 -28.71 6.76 6.19
C GLN A 885 -28.91 6.41 7.67
N PRO A 886 -29.54 5.26 8.01
CA PRO A 886 -29.74 4.89 9.41
C PRO A 886 -28.41 4.65 10.12
N MET A 887 -27.36 4.24 9.40
CA MET A 887 -26.05 4.00 9.98
C MET A 887 -25.33 5.29 10.36
N VAL A 888 -25.37 6.32 9.51
CA VAL A 888 -24.77 7.63 9.81
C VAL A 888 -25.42 8.24 11.06
N ILE A 889 -26.75 8.18 11.14
CA ILE A 889 -27.51 8.65 12.32
C ILE A 889 -27.16 7.81 13.56
N ARG A 890 -27.04 6.48 13.44
CA ARG A 890 -26.66 5.58 14.54
C ARG A 890 -25.26 5.92 15.09
N LEU A 891 -24.30 6.19 14.21
CA LEU A 891 -22.94 6.58 14.59
C LEU A 891 -22.91 7.95 15.27
N ALA A 892 -23.68 8.93 14.78
CA ALA A 892 -23.81 10.23 15.41
C ALA A 892 -24.37 10.13 16.84
N LYS A 893 -25.44 9.32 17.03
CA LYS A 893 -26.08 9.09 18.34
C LYS A 893 -25.19 8.38 19.36
N SER A 894 -24.23 7.57 18.91
CA SER A 894 -23.33 6.85 19.82
C SER A 894 -22.31 7.75 20.51
N GLU A 895 -22.06 8.96 19.97
CA GLU A 895 -21.01 9.88 20.41
C GLU A 895 -21.54 11.24 20.91
N GLY A 896 -22.81 11.55 20.65
CA GLY A 896 -23.46 12.83 20.97
C GLY A 896 -24.93 12.69 21.34
N GLU A 897 -25.66 13.81 21.40
CA GLU A 897 -27.10 13.80 21.68
C GLU A 897 -27.92 13.46 20.43
N ALA A 898 -29.15 12.97 20.62
CA ALA A 898 -29.97 12.42 19.54
C ALA A 898 -30.30 13.44 18.41
N ASP A 899 -30.20 14.74 18.70
CA ASP A 899 -30.60 15.84 17.82
C ASP A 899 -29.42 16.61 17.21
N ASP A 900 -28.19 16.10 17.32
CA ASP A 900 -26.98 16.81 16.86
C ASP A 900 -26.77 16.78 15.35
N VAL A 901 -27.26 15.73 14.68
CA VAL A 901 -27.15 15.50 13.24
C VAL A 901 -28.53 15.15 12.69
N VAL A 902 -29.03 15.99 11.77
CA VAL A 902 -30.37 15.84 11.17
C VAL A 902 -30.24 15.78 9.67
N GLU A 903 -30.96 14.88 9.01
CA GLU A 903 -30.99 14.80 7.55
C GLU A 903 -31.56 16.10 6.96
N ASN A 904 -30.98 16.56 5.84
CA ASN A 904 -31.45 17.69 5.07
C ASN A 904 -31.94 17.22 3.69
N PRO A 905 -33.25 16.90 3.55
CA PRO A 905 -33.80 16.39 2.29
C PRO A 905 -33.72 17.39 1.14
N ARG A 906 -33.68 18.71 1.41
CA ARG A 906 -33.61 19.73 0.36
C ARG A 906 -32.26 19.78 -0.35
N ALA A 907 -31.19 19.45 0.38
CA ALA A 907 -29.83 19.43 -0.13
C ALA A 907 -29.35 18.01 -0.45
N SER A 908 -30.24 17.01 -0.32
CA SER A 908 -29.92 15.61 -0.64
C SER A 908 -30.33 15.30 -2.07
N ASP A 909 -29.46 14.60 -2.78
CA ASP A 909 -29.65 14.11 -4.14
C ASP A 909 -29.53 12.57 -4.13
N PRO A 910 -29.94 11.85 -5.19
CA PRO A 910 -29.91 10.37 -5.21
C PRO A 910 -28.51 9.77 -4.95
N ARG A 911 -27.43 10.52 -5.23
CA ARG A 911 -26.02 10.13 -4.99
C ARG A 911 -25.31 11.07 -4.00
N CYS A 912 -26.07 11.77 -3.16
CA CYS A 912 -25.52 12.59 -2.07
C CYS A 912 -26.54 12.73 -0.95
N TYR A 913 -26.28 12.09 0.20
CA TYR A 913 -27.09 12.35 1.40
C TYR A 913 -26.45 13.45 2.23
N SER A 914 -27.20 14.52 2.43
CA SER A 914 -26.74 15.72 3.13
C SER A 914 -27.35 15.79 4.53
N TYR A 915 -26.51 16.00 5.53
CA TYR A 915 -26.92 16.13 6.93
C TYR A 915 -26.53 17.51 7.47
N THR A 916 -27.46 18.17 8.16
CA THR A 916 -27.18 19.39 8.92
C THR A 916 -26.62 19.03 10.28
N VAL A 917 -25.51 19.67 10.66
CA VAL A 917 -24.82 19.46 11.93
C VAL A 917 -24.87 20.73 12.77
N LYS A 918 -25.26 20.60 14.05
CA LYS A 918 -25.30 21.73 14.98
C LYS A 918 -23.90 22.18 15.37
N GLN A 919 -23.68 23.49 15.51
CA GLN A 919 -22.37 24.08 15.79
C GLN A 919 -21.78 23.69 17.16
N GLU A 920 -22.61 23.30 18.13
CA GLU A 920 -22.17 22.88 19.47
C GLU A 920 -21.99 21.36 19.61
N ALA A 921 -22.29 20.60 18.56
CA ALA A 921 -22.19 19.15 18.58
C ALA A 921 -20.72 18.70 18.64
N LYS A 922 -20.47 17.60 19.35
CA LYS A 922 -19.16 16.94 19.32
C LYS A 922 -18.99 16.23 17.97
N MET A 923 -18.36 16.92 17.02
CA MET A 923 -18.19 16.43 15.65
C MET A 923 -17.09 15.37 15.55
N LEU A 924 -17.41 14.24 14.91
CA LEU A 924 -16.41 13.27 14.49
C LEU A 924 -15.65 13.80 13.28
N LYS A 925 -14.37 13.46 13.21
CA LYS A 925 -13.54 13.79 12.05
C LYS A 925 -13.82 12.81 10.90
N VAL A 926 -13.56 13.24 9.66
CA VAL A 926 -13.81 12.45 8.45
C VAL A 926 -13.11 11.09 8.50
N ASP A 927 -11.82 11.07 8.90
CA ASP A 927 -11.06 9.82 9.04
C ASP A 927 -11.71 8.82 10.00
N GLU A 928 -12.23 9.28 11.13
CA GLU A 928 -12.86 8.43 12.16
C GLU A 928 -14.23 7.90 11.69
N LEU A 929 -15.04 8.76 11.09
CA LEU A 929 -16.35 8.37 10.56
C LEU A 929 -16.18 7.35 9.41
N ARG A 930 -15.25 7.63 8.50
CA ARG A 930 -14.88 6.73 7.40
C ARG A 930 -14.39 5.39 7.92
N GLN A 931 -13.51 5.38 8.92
CA GLN A 931 -13.05 4.15 9.58
C GLN A 931 -14.21 3.32 10.14
N LYS A 932 -15.13 3.94 10.90
CA LYS A 932 -16.29 3.26 11.50
C LYS A 932 -17.23 2.69 10.43
N LEU A 933 -17.44 3.39 9.32
CA LEU A 933 -18.23 2.90 8.18
C LEU A 933 -17.54 1.75 7.44
N ARG A 934 -16.22 1.84 7.23
CA ARG A 934 -15.41 0.79 6.60
C ARG A 934 -15.52 -0.55 7.31
N MET A 935 -15.41 -0.55 8.64
CA MET A 935 -15.53 -1.76 9.48
C MET A 935 -16.88 -2.47 9.35
N ARG A 936 -17.93 -1.74 8.96
CA ARG A 936 -19.27 -2.27 8.72
C ARG A 936 -19.45 -2.72 7.26
N GLY A 937 -18.52 -2.41 6.37
CA GLY A 937 -18.59 -2.75 4.95
C GLY A 937 -19.24 -1.69 4.07
N PHE A 938 -19.46 -0.48 4.56
CA PHE A 938 -19.89 0.64 3.71
C PHE A 938 -18.66 1.32 3.10
N ARG A 939 -18.79 1.73 1.83
CA ARG A 939 -17.74 2.39 1.05
C ARG A 939 -18.31 3.70 0.51
N CYS A 940 -17.84 4.81 1.06
CA CYS A 940 -18.36 6.14 0.76
C CYS A 940 -17.27 7.18 0.96
N ASN A 941 -17.35 8.26 0.20
CA ASN A 941 -16.62 9.48 0.47
C ASN A 941 -17.45 10.40 1.37
N LEU A 942 -16.79 11.17 2.23
CA LEU A 942 -17.42 12.03 3.23
C LEU A 942 -16.82 13.42 3.12
N VAL A 943 -17.67 14.44 2.98
CA VAL A 943 -17.21 15.82 2.83
C VAL A 943 -17.99 16.72 3.80
N TYR A 944 -17.28 17.38 4.72
CA TYR A 944 -17.87 18.48 5.47
C TYR A 944 -17.84 19.76 4.64
N THR A 945 -19.00 20.36 4.48
CA THR A 945 -19.23 21.58 3.71
C THR A 945 -19.82 22.69 4.60
N HIS A 946 -19.89 23.92 4.08
CA HIS A 946 -20.53 25.05 4.76
C HIS A 946 -19.95 25.37 6.14
N ALA A 947 -18.62 25.50 6.24
CA ALA A 947 -17.92 25.76 7.49
C ALA A 947 -18.31 24.76 8.61
N ALA A 948 -18.24 23.47 8.28
CA ALA A 948 -18.59 22.34 9.14
C ALA A 948 -20.08 22.22 9.55
N SER A 949 -20.99 23.02 9.00
CA SER A 949 -22.41 22.93 9.33
C SER A 949 -23.18 21.87 8.53
N ARG A 950 -22.56 21.30 7.47
CA ARG A 950 -23.17 20.28 6.62
C ARG A 950 -22.20 19.11 6.38
N LEU A 951 -22.69 17.89 6.45
CA LEU A 951 -21.97 16.66 6.10
C LEU A 951 -22.62 16.03 4.87
N ASN A 952 -21.86 15.90 3.79
CA ASN A 952 -22.28 15.20 2.58
C ASN A 952 -21.68 13.79 2.58
N VAL A 953 -22.53 12.77 2.40
CA VAL A 953 -22.15 11.36 2.24
C VAL A 953 -22.33 10.98 0.78
N LEU A 954 -21.25 10.57 0.14
CA LEU A 954 -21.11 10.43 -1.32
C LEU A 954 -20.61 9.02 -1.68
N PRO A 955 -20.81 8.55 -2.92
CA PRO A 955 -20.16 7.34 -3.42
C PRO A 955 -18.63 7.39 -3.29
N LEU A 956 -17.98 6.23 -3.21
CA LEU A 956 -16.57 6.10 -2.84
C LEU A 956 -15.61 6.99 -3.67
N PHE A 957 -15.80 7.03 -4.98
CA PHE A 957 -14.92 7.77 -5.90
C PHE A 957 -15.41 9.17 -6.23
N VAL A 958 -16.56 9.59 -5.69
CA VAL A 958 -17.10 10.91 -5.97
C VAL A 958 -16.31 11.97 -5.23
N SER A 959 -15.73 12.89 -5.98
CA SER A 959 -15.16 14.13 -5.46
C SER A 959 -15.16 15.19 -6.57
N ARG A 960 -14.96 16.46 -6.18
CA ARG A 960 -14.77 17.55 -7.15
C ARG A 960 -13.59 17.28 -8.08
N ALA A 961 -12.49 16.74 -7.57
CA ALA A 961 -11.31 16.39 -8.38
C ALA A 961 -11.60 15.25 -9.39
N GLN A 962 -12.36 14.22 -9.00
CA GLN A 962 -12.72 13.12 -9.91
C GLN A 962 -13.72 13.56 -10.98
N ALA A 963 -14.66 14.46 -10.65
CA ALA A 963 -15.53 15.08 -11.64
C ALA A 963 -14.74 15.86 -12.70
N LEU A 964 -13.65 16.53 -12.31
CA LEU A 964 -12.76 17.21 -13.26
C LEU A 964 -12.01 16.23 -14.18
N ARG A 965 -11.55 15.09 -13.65
CA ARG A 965 -10.94 14.03 -14.47
C ARG A 965 -11.95 13.45 -15.46
N TYR A 966 -13.18 13.21 -15.02
CA TYR A 966 -14.27 12.78 -15.91
C TYR A 966 -14.51 13.77 -17.04
N LEU A 967 -14.56 15.08 -16.74
CA LEU A 967 -14.70 16.12 -17.78
C LEU A 967 -13.50 16.16 -18.73
N SER A 968 -12.28 16.05 -18.20
CA SER A 968 -11.04 16.00 -19.00
C SER A 968 -11.07 14.86 -20.01
N ILE A 969 -11.50 13.66 -19.58
CA ILE A 969 -11.69 12.51 -20.46
C ILE A 969 -12.78 12.85 -21.48
N ASN A 970 -14.01 13.15 -21.03
CA ASN A 970 -15.16 13.30 -21.92
C ASN A 970 -14.97 14.41 -22.98
N TRP A 971 -14.24 15.47 -22.65
CA TRP A 971 -13.99 16.58 -23.57
C TRP A 971 -12.66 16.49 -24.31
N GLY A 972 -11.79 15.53 -23.97
CA GLY A 972 -10.47 15.38 -24.58
C GLY A 972 -9.51 16.54 -24.27
N ILE A 973 -9.68 17.19 -23.11
CA ILE A 973 -8.84 18.31 -22.68
C ILE A 973 -7.83 17.80 -21.66
N GLU A 974 -6.54 17.97 -21.94
CA GLU A 974 -5.48 17.60 -20.99
C GLU A 974 -5.58 18.42 -19.69
N LEU A 975 -5.37 17.75 -18.55
CA LEU A 975 -5.43 18.39 -17.22
C LEU A 975 -4.38 19.51 -17.04
N SER A 976 -3.26 19.46 -17.77
CA SER A 976 -2.25 20.54 -17.86
C SER A 976 -2.82 21.87 -18.37
N ASN A 977 -3.92 21.83 -19.12
CA ASN A 977 -4.64 23.00 -19.67
C ASN A 977 -5.81 23.45 -18.80
N VAL A 978 -5.95 22.88 -17.60
CA VAL A 978 -6.98 23.25 -16.62
C VAL A 978 -6.38 24.17 -15.56
N VAL A 979 -7.08 25.25 -15.22
CA VAL A 979 -6.74 26.16 -14.12
C VAL A 979 -7.85 26.12 -13.09
N VAL A 980 -7.50 25.78 -11.84
CA VAL A 980 -8.44 25.66 -10.72
C VAL A 980 -8.24 26.83 -9.76
N PHE A 981 -9.33 27.56 -9.49
CA PHE A 981 -9.37 28.66 -8.54
C PHE A 981 -9.97 28.16 -7.22
N VAL A 982 -9.16 28.19 -6.17
CA VAL A 982 -9.57 27.80 -4.81
C VAL A 982 -9.26 28.95 -3.86
N GLY A 983 -9.88 29.00 -2.68
CA GLY A 983 -9.43 29.95 -1.66
C GLY A 983 -8.38 29.37 -0.73
N GLU A 984 -7.99 30.16 0.27
CA GLU A 984 -6.99 29.75 1.28
C GLU A 984 -7.49 28.66 2.23
N ARG A 985 -8.80 28.55 2.39
CA ARG A 985 -9.51 27.54 3.19
C ARG A 985 -10.64 26.95 2.37
N GLY A 986 -11.21 25.83 2.80
CA GLY A 986 -12.34 25.25 2.08
C GLY A 986 -12.93 24.04 2.76
N ASP A 987 -13.66 23.27 1.97
CA ASP A 987 -14.28 22.02 2.41
C ASP A 987 -13.24 20.93 2.66
N THR A 988 -13.64 19.80 3.25
CA THR A 988 -12.65 18.77 3.63
C THR A 988 -11.97 18.08 2.45
N ASP A 989 -12.49 18.21 1.22
CA ASP A 989 -11.86 17.77 -0.03
C ASP A 989 -10.92 18.84 -0.66
N TYR A 990 -10.72 19.97 0.03
CA TYR A 990 -9.89 21.08 -0.42
C TYR A 990 -8.48 20.66 -0.86
N GLU A 991 -7.84 19.75 -0.13
CA GLU A 991 -6.48 19.32 -0.44
C GLU A 991 -6.37 18.59 -1.78
N ASP A 992 -7.42 17.87 -2.20
CA ASP A 992 -7.44 17.11 -3.46
C ASP A 992 -7.50 18.05 -4.68
N LEU A 993 -7.99 19.28 -4.50
CA LEU A 993 -8.06 20.29 -5.56
C LEU A 993 -6.74 21.06 -5.74
N LEU A 994 -5.81 20.96 -4.79
CA LEU A 994 -4.53 21.68 -4.85
C LEU A 994 -3.50 21.01 -5.75
N VAL A 995 -3.60 19.70 -5.91
CA VAL A 995 -2.54 18.82 -6.41
C VAL A 995 -2.96 18.09 -7.68
N GLY A 996 -2.04 17.97 -8.63
CA GLY A 996 -2.29 17.37 -9.94
C GLY A 996 -1.47 18.02 -11.05
N LEU A 997 -1.76 17.66 -12.29
CA LEU A 997 -1.19 18.32 -13.47
C LEU A 997 -1.83 19.69 -13.76
N HIS A 998 -3.02 19.95 -13.24
CA HIS A 998 -3.67 21.26 -13.37
C HIS A 998 -2.93 22.36 -12.62
N LYS A 999 -3.12 23.60 -13.07
CA LYS A 999 -2.59 24.78 -12.41
C LYS A 999 -3.58 25.25 -11.35
N THR A 1000 -3.10 25.64 -10.17
CA THR A 1000 -3.95 26.03 -9.04
C THR A 1000 -3.65 27.47 -8.63
N LEU A 1001 -4.69 28.30 -8.56
CA LEU A 1001 -4.63 29.67 -8.03
C LEU A 1001 -5.34 29.75 -6.69
N ILE A 1002 -4.59 30.04 -5.64
CA ILE A 1002 -5.08 30.19 -4.26
C ILE A 1002 -5.39 31.66 -3.98
N LEU A 1003 -6.66 31.95 -3.75
CA LEU A 1003 -7.17 33.29 -3.44
C LEU A 1003 -7.08 33.56 -1.92
N LYS A 1004 -6.17 34.46 -1.53
CA LYS A 1004 -5.93 34.82 -0.12
C LYS A 1004 -6.85 35.94 0.37
N GLY A 1005 -7.28 35.84 1.62
CA GLY A 1005 -8.00 36.90 2.33
C GLY A 1005 -9.51 37.00 2.04
N ILE A 1006 -10.10 35.99 1.39
CA ILE A 1006 -11.52 36.01 0.97
C ILE A 1006 -12.38 35.03 1.79
N ILE A 1007 -11.79 33.88 2.14
CA ILE A 1007 -12.49 32.81 2.85
C ILE A 1007 -12.12 32.90 4.33
N GLU A 1008 -13.10 33.32 5.14
CA GLU A 1008 -12.93 33.46 6.59
C GLU A 1008 -13.09 32.12 7.33
N TYR A 1009 -14.04 31.29 6.89
CA TYR A 1009 -14.43 30.04 7.55
C TYR A 1009 -14.36 28.85 6.58
N GLY A 1010 -13.76 27.74 7.02
CA GLY A 1010 -13.65 26.50 6.26
C GLY A 1010 -13.83 25.27 7.16
N SER A 1011 -13.89 24.09 6.55
CA SER A 1011 -14.18 22.80 7.20
C SER A 1011 -12.92 21.94 7.41
N GLU A 1012 -11.75 22.40 6.99
CA GLU A 1012 -10.50 21.62 6.90
C GLU A 1012 -10.05 20.98 8.22
N LYS A 1013 -10.42 21.58 9.36
CA LYS A 1013 -10.08 21.07 10.70
C LYS A 1013 -10.71 19.72 11.03
N LEU A 1014 -11.80 19.36 10.34
CA LEU A 1014 -12.52 18.10 10.54
C LEU A 1014 -12.02 16.97 9.64
N LEU A 1015 -11.08 17.22 8.72
CA LEU A 1015 -10.60 16.18 7.81
C LEU A 1015 -9.86 15.07 8.57
N ARG A 1016 -8.86 15.41 9.38
CA ARG A 1016 -7.92 14.43 9.97
C ARG A 1016 -7.81 14.50 11.47
N SER A 1017 -7.76 13.33 12.12
CA SER A 1017 -7.47 13.21 13.56
C SER A 1017 -6.00 13.56 13.87
N GLU A 1018 -5.68 13.86 15.12
CA GLU A 1018 -4.29 14.23 15.52
C GLU A 1018 -3.28 13.11 15.26
N GLU A 1019 -3.76 11.87 15.17
CA GLU A 1019 -2.94 10.68 14.93
C GLU A 1019 -2.80 10.30 13.46
N SER A 1020 -3.48 11.02 12.56
CA SER A 1020 -3.42 10.81 11.12
C SER A 1020 -2.15 11.42 10.50
N PHE A 1021 -2.02 11.32 9.17
CA PHE A 1021 -0.94 11.97 8.44
C PHE A 1021 -1.18 13.48 8.27
N ARG A 1022 -0.15 14.22 7.91
CA ARG A 1022 -0.19 15.69 7.84
C ARG A 1022 -0.42 16.15 6.41
N ARG A 1023 -0.90 17.40 6.24
CA ARG A 1023 -1.08 18.03 4.92
C ARG A 1023 0.21 18.05 4.08
N GLU A 1024 1.36 18.26 4.73
CA GLU A 1024 2.69 18.22 4.10
C GLU A 1024 3.05 16.86 3.47
N ASP A 1025 2.34 15.79 3.85
CA ASP A 1025 2.52 14.45 3.27
C ASP A 1025 1.71 14.27 1.97
N VAL A 1026 0.87 15.24 1.59
CA VAL A 1026 -0.07 15.15 0.44
C VAL A 1026 0.09 16.31 -0.53
N VAL A 1027 0.36 17.52 -0.02
CA VAL A 1027 0.47 18.73 -0.83
C VAL A 1027 1.93 19.13 -0.93
N PRO A 1028 2.58 18.97 -2.10
CA PRO A 1028 3.96 19.40 -2.31
C PRO A 1028 4.03 20.91 -2.53
N ASP A 1029 5.22 21.48 -2.32
CA ASP A 1029 5.58 22.77 -2.91
C ASP A 1029 5.71 22.59 -4.43
N SER A 1030 4.66 22.92 -5.17
CA SER A 1030 4.56 22.72 -6.61
C SER A 1030 4.67 24.03 -7.39
N PRO A 1031 5.37 24.05 -8.55
CA PRO A 1031 5.37 25.21 -9.44
C PRO A 1031 3.98 25.50 -10.04
N ASN A 1032 3.07 24.53 -10.03
CA ASN A 1032 1.71 24.67 -10.53
C ASN A 1032 0.80 25.45 -9.56
N ILE A 1033 1.26 25.76 -8.35
CA ILE A 1033 0.48 26.49 -7.34
C ILE A 1033 0.97 27.94 -7.28
N ALA A 1034 0.07 28.89 -7.48
CA ALA A 1034 0.32 30.32 -7.30
C ALA A 1034 -0.71 30.97 -6.38
N TYR A 1035 -0.36 32.14 -5.82
CA TYR A 1035 -1.16 32.85 -4.82
C TYR A 1035 -1.57 34.22 -5.32
N VAL A 1036 -2.83 34.61 -5.06
CA VAL A 1036 -3.39 35.91 -5.43
C VAL A 1036 -3.94 36.62 -4.19
N GLN A 1037 -3.60 37.89 -4.01
CA GLN A 1037 -4.14 38.73 -2.94
C GLN A 1037 -5.44 39.43 -3.37
N ASN A 1038 -6.50 39.27 -2.56
CA ASN A 1038 -7.77 40.02 -2.63
C ASN A 1038 -8.64 39.84 -3.89
N ALA A 1039 -8.47 38.78 -4.68
CA ALA A 1039 -9.21 38.44 -5.93
C ALA A 1039 -9.64 39.62 -6.83
N TYR A 1040 -8.82 40.67 -6.88
CA TYR A 1040 -9.01 41.73 -7.85
C TYR A 1040 -8.62 41.23 -9.24
N GLU A 1041 -9.40 41.65 -10.24
CA GLU A 1041 -9.24 41.27 -11.65
C GLU A 1041 -7.79 41.42 -12.14
N ALA A 1042 -7.15 42.56 -11.86
CA ALA A 1042 -5.77 42.83 -12.26
C ALA A 1042 -4.74 41.86 -11.64
N HIS A 1043 -4.95 41.44 -10.39
CA HIS A 1043 -4.05 40.50 -9.72
C HIS A 1043 -4.25 39.07 -10.24
N ILE A 1044 -5.49 38.69 -10.55
CA ILE A 1044 -5.80 37.40 -11.17
C ILE A 1044 -5.15 37.32 -12.55
N LEU A 1045 -5.28 38.37 -13.37
CA LEU A 1045 -4.67 38.43 -14.70
C LEU A 1045 -3.13 38.26 -14.65
N ALA A 1046 -2.46 39.03 -13.78
CA ALA A 1046 -1.01 38.93 -13.61
C ALA A 1046 -0.55 37.55 -13.13
N ALA A 1047 -1.34 36.89 -12.25
CA ALA A 1047 -1.03 35.55 -11.78
C ALA A 1047 -1.24 34.48 -12.85
N LEU A 1048 -2.24 34.63 -13.72
CA LEU A 1048 -2.46 33.76 -14.88
C LEU A 1048 -1.29 33.88 -15.87
N GLU A 1049 -0.85 35.09 -16.20
CA GLU A 1049 0.32 35.32 -17.06
C GLU A 1049 1.60 34.72 -16.46
N ALA A 1050 1.81 34.83 -15.15
CA ALA A 1050 2.96 34.25 -14.47
C ALA A 1050 2.95 32.71 -14.45
N LEU A 1051 1.77 32.09 -14.43
CA LEU A 1051 1.59 30.65 -14.52
C LEU A 1051 1.75 30.11 -15.94
N GLU A 1052 1.51 30.92 -16.97
CA GLU A 1052 1.69 30.53 -18.37
C GLU A 1052 3.15 30.58 -18.83
N ASN A 1053 3.97 31.45 -18.23
CA ASN A 1053 5.40 31.59 -18.54
C ASN A 1053 6.31 30.56 -17.82
N LYS A 1054 5.74 29.64 -17.05
CA LYS A 1054 6.43 28.55 -16.34
C LYS A 1054 5.98 27.21 -16.90
#